data_AF-A0A0E3Q6M1-F1
#
_entry.id   AF-A0A0E3Q6M1-F1
#
_cell.length_a   1.000
_cell.length_b   1.000
_cell.length_c   1.000
_cell.angle_alpha   90.00
_cell.angle_beta   90.00
_cell.angle_gamma   90.00
#
_symmetry.space_group_name_H-M   'P 1'
#
loop_
_entity.id
_entity.type
_entity.pdbx_description
1 polymer ?
#
loop_
_entity_poly.entity_id
_entity_poly.type
_entity_poly.pdbx_seq_one_letter_code
_entity_poly.pdbx_strand_id
1 'polypeptide(L)'
;MLDELISTYNRTNYDFRNYAFPGDKLSDLFNEWIDYYRMKYAIAKMIRPTSILEIGVRYGYSAITFLKASENATYLGIDNDSETFGENKGEGNWAKRITQNYKAEFLLANSQSMTTLPGDFYDLIHIDDHQDGDGIFHDLKLALEKSKWILVDGYFKSDEHLLSATYFLNKYKDFIEFAVTIPSYAGELLIKTKSSAKHMFVDGLSKENSNLEDIIDSYKRYKGREFEDSRLISISCLANPNKDMNILEVGCGRGEISYTLSKSGAHVTGIDDSSSAIKTAKAKYLANTSMKNLEFIQDNFLNHKFNKKYDRIIATDLIERVPKDKLELVILKIAELLKEDGLFITYIYPNKLYYQYTYEEKRKIAKSIGLYIPENPRTFYEDLRHINEQTPQSLFLNLNKYFSHILTWVNDSQDLAGSLTHSFSSEEYNNARTILAVSSFEDLDRDRIVQLLSPRKLDRNGVNIEALSEKDSINTFSNKKFKLHITLKNNGKERLVSLPPCPVNISYHWLKTDGTYEVFDGLRTEILPALNPNEQRDLQVDIVAPQEHGEYKLQIDLVQEGCFWLQEITNKPLLNISAKVEQNPDECRSEESKVNTFEIKDDEINVEEIMEKIRENIRERKEKDDPKNIEEVEHVFSEASSNVRCPQESEVINSDYDIRNDNYSISSHRPFFGTFLTKGRKLVHGEIRRYVDPVFQKQSQLNYNLAGVLSDAKETADSCSNKVEKLKLEIEQLEDENKLLKSKVEQLSSETEKLKSEVVGSIKKEVESIVSTVNLDLENKAWLNRVLESKIQKGLGNQETDTSGKANTQTNAPGKTNAQINSSGRTNAQNNSFGKANAQNNSSGKANTQITASGNTNTPVTASVNTDPQLNYYVFEERFRGSRENILQHHKNFIGYFENCTNVLDIGCGRGEFLELAKQQNINARGIDVDEDMINFCKSKGLNVELKDAIKALEEIKDKSLDGIFISQVVEHLNPRYLVNMLNLCNKKMKYGFYIILETVNPLSLFSFANFYVDLSHVKPVHPETLKFLVSTAGFRDIETKFSSPIPPDMKLKKLPSLEDTDQNKSMIEISNQNIDMINEALYGAQDYAIIGKK
;
A
#
# COMPACT_ATOMS: atom_id res chain seq x y z
N MET A 1 6.48 33.76 25.46
CA MET A 1 5.61 34.37 24.42
C MET A 1 4.17 33.95 24.67
N LEU A 2 3.82 32.67 24.51
CA LEU A 2 2.50 32.16 24.90
C LEU A 2 2.14 32.51 26.35
N ASP A 3 3.11 32.50 27.26
CA ASP A 3 2.94 32.90 28.67
C ASP A 3 2.61 34.39 28.83
N GLU A 4 3.15 35.24 27.95
CA GLU A 4 2.84 36.68 27.91
C GLU A 4 1.45 36.91 27.31
N LEU A 5 1.07 36.16 26.27
CA LEU A 5 -0.27 36.17 25.69
C LEU A 5 -1.33 35.74 26.73
N ILE A 6 -1.13 34.60 27.37
CA ILE A 6 -2.01 34.05 28.43
C ILE A 6 -2.06 35.00 29.63
N SER A 7 -0.91 35.53 30.08
CA SER A 7 -0.88 36.50 31.18
C SER A 7 -1.58 37.82 30.82
N THR A 8 -1.50 38.26 29.56
CA THR A 8 -2.21 39.46 29.09
C THR A 8 -3.71 39.20 28.99
N TYR A 9 -4.12 38.08 28.37
CA TYR A 9 -5.52 37.66 28.24
C TYR A 9 -6.22 37.57 29.61
N ASN A 10 -5.60 36.89 30.58
CA ASN A 10 -6.12 36.72 31.93
C ASN A 10 -6.12 38.02 32.78
N ARG A 11 -5.54 39.11 32.29
CA ARG A 11 -5.47 40.42 32.99
C ARG A 11 -6.28 41.52 32.32
N THR A 12 -6.65 41.38 31.06
CA THR A 12 -7.45 42.40 30.36
C THR A 12 -8.94 42.17 30.60
N ASN A 13 -9.65 43.26 30.90
CA ASN A 13 -11.12 43.31 30.95
C ASN A 13 -11.71 43.89 29.66
N TYR A 14 -10.97 43.82 28.54
CA TYR A 14 -11.43 44.35 27.27
C TYR A 14 -12.73 43.66 26.80
N ASP A 15 -13.65 44.49 26.33
CA ASP A 15 -14.98 44.13 25.86
C ASP A 15 -15.34 45.05 24.68
N PHE A 16 -15.45 44.47 23.49
CA PHE A 16 -15.72 45.20 22.25
C PHE A 16 -17.14 45.78 22.18
N ARG A 17 -18.09 45.27 22.99
CA ARG A 17 -19.51 45.65 22.94
C ARG A 17 -19.75 47.13 23.25
N ASN A 18 -18.81 47.76 23.96
CA ASN A 18 -18.76 49.21 24.19
C ASN A 18 -18.64 50.05 22.90
N TYR A 19 -18.30 49.42 21.76
CA TYR A 19 -18.13 50.04 20.44
C TYR A 19 -19.01 49.37 19.36
N ALA A 20 -19.88 48.43 19.76
CA ALA A 20 -20.71 47.67 18.83
C ALA A 20 -21.73 48.54 18.10
N PHE A 21 -22.09 48.15 16.87
CA PHE A 21 -23.11 48.84 16.09
C PHE A 21 -24.51 48.49 16.65
N PRO A 22 -25.35 49.48 17.04
CA PRO A 22 -26.66 49.21 17.66
C PRO A 22 -27.70 48.52 16.77
N GLY A 23 -27.44 48.38 15.46
CA GLY A 23 -28.29 47.68 14.49
C GLY A 23 -27.70 46.38 13.97
N ASP A 24 -26.64 45.86 14.59
CA ASP A 24 -25.97 44.63 14.14
C ASP A 24 -26.89 43.40 14.30
N LYS A 25 -27.14 42.69 13.20
CA LYS A 25 -27.99 41.49 13.18
C LYS A 25 -27.41 40.30 13.92
N LEU A 26 -26.11 40.32 14.24
CA LEU A 26 -25.41 39.27 14.98
C LEU A 26 -25.21 39.64 16.46
N SER A 27 -25.92 40.66 16.96
CA SER A 27 -25.83 41.13 18.35
C SER A 27 -26.09 40.06 19.41
N ASP A 28 -26.88 39.03 19.08
CA ASP A 28 -27.14 37.90 19.99
C ASP A 28 -25.87 37.07 20.27
N LEU A 29 -24.95 36.97 19.30
CA LEU A 29 -23.67 36.26 19.42
C LEU A 29 -22.61 37.06 20.19
N PHE A 30 -22.84 38.35 20.47
CA PHE A 30 -21.82 39.22 21.05
C PHE A 30 -21.28 38.75 22.40
N ASN A 31 -22.02 37.94 23.15
CA ASN A 31 -21.57 37.37 24.42
C ASN A 31 -20.51 36.28 24.23
N GLU A 32 -20.60 35.50 23.15
CA GLU A 32 -19.62 34.48 22.76
C GLU A 32 -18.35 35.16 22.19
N TRP A 33 -18.53 36.28 21.48
CA TRP A 33 -17.44 37.03 20.85
C TRP A 33 -16.60 37.88 21.82
N ILE A 34 -16.97 38.04 23.10
CA ILE A 34 -16.18 38.85 24.04
C ILE A 34 -14.77 38.28 24.19
N ASP A 35 -14.66 36.96 24.38
CA ASP A 35 -13.41 36.26 24.61
C ASP A 35 -12.55 36.20 23.34
N TYR A 36 -13.18 36.09 22.17
CA TYR A 36 -12.57 36.23 20.83
C TYR A 36 -11.91 37.62 20.64
N TYR A 37 -12.64 38.72 20.84
CA TYR A 37 -12.06 40.06 20.75
C TYR A 37 -11.07 40.36 21.90
N ARG A 38 -11.21 39.73 23.07
CA ARG A 38 -10.20 39.79 24.14
C ARG A 38 -8.90 39.08 23.75
N MET A 39 -8.98 37.98 22.99
CA MET A 39 -7.80 37.31 22.42
C MET A 39 -7.10 38.22 21.40
N LYS A 40 -7.84 38.80 20.43
CA LYS A 40 -7.30 39.80 19.49
C LYS A 40 -6.62 40.97 20.20
N TYR A 41 -7.21 41.49 21.29
CA TYR A 41 -6.59 42.53 22.13
C TYR A 41 -5.26 42.05 22.76
N ALA A 42 -5.23 40.84 23.31
CA ALA A 42 -4.04 40.27 23.94
C ALA A 42 -2.91 40.00 22.92
N ILE A 43 -3.23 39.50 21.72
CA ILE A 43 -2.30 39.32 20.61
C ILE A 43 -1.66 40.66 20.23
N ALA A 44 -2.46 41.71 20.03
CA ALA A 44 -1.93 43.03 19.69
C ALA A 44 -1.11 43.68 20.84
N LYS A 45 -1.48 43.46 22.11
CA LYS A 45 -0.66 43.88 23.27
C LYS A 45 0.67 43.13 23.41
N MET A 46 0.73 41.88 22.96
CA MET A 46 1.97 41.08 22.90
C MET A 46 2.87 41.53 21.74
N ILE A 47 2.32 41.66 20.53
CA ILE A 47 3.06 42.03 19.31
C ILE A 47 3.50 43.50 19.33
N ARG A 48 2.65 44.38 19.90
CA ARG A 48 2.84 45.85 19.98
C ARG A 48 3.10 46.48 18.60
N PRO A 49 2.25 46.21 17.59
CA PRO A 49 2.46 46.72 16.24
C PRO A 49 2.42 48.24 16.19
N THR A 50 3.31 48.85 15.39
CA THR A 50 3.31 50.29 15.10
C THR A 50 2.56 50.62 13.81
N SER A 51 2.39 49.63 12.93
CA SER A 51 1.60 49.70 11.70
C SER A 51 0.75 48.42 11.55
N ILE A 52 -0.53 48.61 11.23
CA ILE A 52 -1.54 47.55 11.09
C ILE A 52 -2.24 47.72 9.74
N LEU A 53 -2.46 46.61 9.04
CA LEU A 53 -3.41 46.51 7.92
C LEU A 53 -4.47 45.45 8.23
N GLU A 54 -5.71 45.69 7.83
CA GLU A 54 -6.85 44.77 8.04
C GLU A 54 -7.58 44.56 6.72
N ILE A 55 -7.83 43.30 6.32
CA ILE A 55 -8.66 42.92 5.18
C ILE A 55 -10.00 42.42 5.73
N GLY A 56 -11.12 42.99 5.31
CA GLY A 56 -12.45 42.69 5.84
C GLY A 56 -12.76 43.46 7.13
N VAL A 57 -12.95 44.76 7.01
CA VAL A 57 -13.11 45.66 8.18
C VAL A 57 -14.51 45.55 8.78
N ARG A 58 -15.54 45.48 7.90
CA ARG A 58 -16.96 45.47 8.27
C ARG A 58 -17.28 46.61 9.26
N TYR A 59 -17.88 46.31 10.42
CA TYR A 59 -18.16 47.33 11.45
C TYR A 59 -16.91 47.89 12.18
N GLY A 60 -15.71 47.36 11.95
CA GLY A 60 -14.46 47.81 12.55
C GLY A 60 -14.23 47.33 13.98
N TYR A 61 -14.83 46.19 14.38
CA TYR A 61 -14.63 45.62 15.72
C TYR A 61 -13.20 45.12 15.93
N SER A 62 -12.57 44.53 14.92
CA SER A 62 -11.14 44.20 14.92
C SER A 62 -10.30 45.49 14.96
N ALA A 63 -10.56 46.44 14.05
CA ALA A 63 -9.94 47.77 14.02
C ALA A 63 -9.85 48.47 15.40
N ILE A 64 -10.99 48.66 16.08
CA ILE A 64 -11.00 49.33 17.39
C ILE A 64 -10.31 48.49 18.47
N THR A 65 -10.37 47.17 18.37
CA THR A 65 -9.70 46.24 19.29
C THR A 65 -8.18 46.35 19.19
N PHE A 66 -7.62 46.37 17.98
CA PHE A 66 -6.19 46.54 17.77
C PHE A 66 -5.73 47.96 18.14
N LEU A 67 -6.52 49.00 17.84
CA LEU A 67 -6.20 50.38 18.21
C LEU A 67 -6.29 50.62 19.74
N LYS A 68 -7.18 49.94 20.46
CA LYS A 68 -7.21 49.94 21.94
C LYS A 68 -6.05 49.15 22.55
N ALA A 69 -5.48 48.20 21.83
CA ALA A 69 -4.23 47.55 22.23
C ALA A 69 -3.01 48.45 21.96
N SER A 70 -2.97 49.14 20.82
CA SER A 70 -1.81 49.87 20.30
C SER A 70 -2.16 51.30 19.87
N GLU A 71 -2.47 52.16 20.84
CA GLU A 71 -3.09 53.48 20.62
C GLU A 71 -2.30 54.46 19.74
N ASN A 72 -0.98 54.23 19.55
CA ASN A 72 -0.12 55.06 18.71
C ASN A 72 0.07 54.52 17.27
N ALA A 73 -0.46 53.33 16.97
CA ALA A 73 -0.28 52.67 15.68
C ALA A 73 -0.97 53.43 14.54
N THR A 74 -0.43 53.33 13.33
CA THR A 74 -1.18 53.61 12.10
C THR A 74 -1.96 52.36 11.69
N TYR A 75 -3.19 52.56 11.24
CA TYR A 75 -4.10 51.50 10.84
C TYR A 75 -4.65 51.79 9.44
N LEU A 76 -4.63 50.80 8.55
CA LEU A 76 -5.27 50.86 7.24
C LEU A 76 -6.21 49.67 7.04
N GLY A 77 -7.51 49.92 7.01
CA GLY A 77 -8.51 48.92 6.68
C GLY A 77 -8.78 48.85 5.17
N ILE A 78 -9.02 47.65 4.64
CA ILE A 78 -9.43 47.39 3.25
C ILE A 78 -10.75 46.63 3.27
N ASP A 79 -11.76 47.18 2.59
CA ASP A 79 -13.09 46.58 2.47
C ASP A 79 -13.68 46.86 1.08
N ASN A 80 -14.55 45.97 0.58
CA ASN A 80 -14.96 45.96 -0.83
C ASN A 80 -16.34 46.59 -1.13
N ASP A 81 -17.05 47.06 -0.10
CA ASP A 81 -18.38 47.71 -0.17
C ASP A 81 -19.48 46.84 -0.82
N SER A 82 -19.30 45.52 -0.82
CA SER A 82 -20.33 44.57 -1.26
C SER A 82 -21.54 44.57 -0.31
N GLU A 83 -22.70 44.11 -0.81
CA GLU A 83 -23.98 44.09 -0.07
C GLU A 83 -24.02 43.10 1.12
N THR A 84 -22.84 42.57 1.52
CA THR A 84 -22.59 41.78 2.74
C THR A 84 -21.95 42.59 3.88
N PHE A 85 -21.77 43.90 3.70
CA PHE A 85 -22.12 44.85 4.76
C PHE A 85 -23.59 44.60 5.19
N GLY A 86 -23.93 44.82 6.46
CA GLY A 86 -25.17 44.40 7.13
C GLY A 86 -26.46 45.09 6.69
N GLU A 87 -26.83 44.95 5.41
CA GLU A 87 -28.07 45.40 4.78
C GLU A 87 -28.37 46.92 4.82
N ASN A 88 -27.47 47.80 5.32
CA ASN A 88 -27.81 49.20 5.61
C ASN A 88 -26.73 50.21 5.16
N LYS A 89 -26.71 50.51 3.85
CA LYS A 89 -25.87 51.52 3.18
C LYS A 89 -25.46 52.71 4.07
N GLY A 90 -24.21 52.69 4.53
CA GLY A 90 -23.61 53.71 5.40
C GLY A 90 -22.51 53.20 6.34
N GLU A 91 -22.14 51.92 6.26
CA GLU A 91 -21.54 51.16 7.36
C GLU A 91 -20.05 51.42 7.57
N GLY A 92 -19.30 51.71 6.50
CA GLY A 92 -17.92 52.21 6.61
C GLY A 92 -17.78 53.52 7.39
N ASN A 93 -18.87 54.22 7.70
CA ASN A 93 -18.88 55.35 8.64
C ASN A 93 -18.86 54.92 10.11
N TRP A 94 -19.32 53.70 10.47
CA TRP A 94 -19.26 53.24 11.87
C TRP A 94 -17.83 52.93 12.29
N ALA A 95 -17.09 52.16 11.49
CA ALA A 95 -15.67 51.89 11.69
C ALA A 95 -14.87 53.21 11.84
N LYS A 96 -15.10 54.19 10.94
CA LYS A 96 -14.52 55.54 11.01
C LYS A 96 -14.92 56.29 12.28
N ARG A 97 -16.18 56.20 12.71
CA ARG A 97 -16.70 56.88 13.92
C ARG A 97 -16.11 56.33 15.21
N ILE A 98 -15.99 55.00 15.37
CA ILE A 98 -15.42 54.41 16.58
C ILE A 98 -13.89 54.56 16.64
N THR A 99 -13.23 54.66 15.48
CA THR A 99 -11.77 54.87 15.37
C THR A 99 -11.36 56.35 15.24
N GLN A 100 -12.28 57.31 15.21
CA GLN A 100 -12.04 58.74 14.87
C GLN A 100 -10.96 59.47 15.69
N ASN A 101 -10.60 58.95 16.87
CA ASN A 101 -9.56 59.51 17.74
C ASN A 101 -8.17 58.88 17.52
N TYR A 102 -8.03 57.99 16.53
CA TYR A 102 -6.83 57.22 16.20
C TYR A 102 -6.37 57.50 14.76
N LYS A 103 -5.16 57.04 14.40
CA LYS A 103 -4.63 57.16 13.03
C LYS A 103 -5.15 56.03 12.13
N ALA A 104 -6.45 56.04 11.87
CA ALA A 104 -7.15 55.02 11.10
C ALA A 104 -7.61 55.54 9.73
N GLU A 105 -7.15 54.88 8.67
CA GLU A 105 -7.59 55.10 7.29
C GLU A 105 -8.31 53.86 6.75
N PHE A 106 -9.16 54.04 5.74
CA PHE A 106 -10.00 52.96 5.19
C PHE A 106 -10.10 53.10 3.66
N LEU A 107 -9.63 52.08 2.95
CA LEU A 107 -9.60 51.96 1.49
C LEU A 107 -10.78 51.11 1.01
N LEU A 108 -11.51 51.62 0.01
CA LEU A 108 -12.60 50.90 -0.65
C LEU A 108 -12.05 50.12 -1.86
N ALA A 109 -11.77 48.83 -1.67
CA ALA A 109 -11.20 47.96 -2.69
C ALA A 109 -11.39 46.46 -2.36
N ASN A 110 -11.44 45.61 -3.39
CA ASN A 110 -11.50 44.16 -3.23
C ASN A 110 -10.09 43.55 -3.21
N SER A 111 -9.69 42.87 -2.13
CA SER A 111 -8.38 42.23 -2.03
C SER A 111 -8.19 41.12 -3.07
N GLN A 112 -9.28 40.43 -3.41
CA GLN A 112 -9.35 39.38 -4.44
C GLN A 112 -9.12 39.90 -5.88
N SER A 113 -9.00 41.22 -6.09
CA SER A 113 -8.53 41.82 -7.35
C SER A 113 -7.19 42.56 -7.22
N MET A 114 -6.54 42.53 -6.06
CA MET A 114 -5.20 43.11 -5.85
C MET A 114 -4.10 42.12 -6.22
N THR A 115 -3.03 42.62 -6.84
CA THR A 115 -1.77 41.88 -7.03
C THR A 115 -0.73 42.16 -5.94
N THR A 116 -0.91 43.21 -5.14
CA THR A 116 -0.11 43.53 -3.96
C THR A 116 -0.90 44.47 -3.05
N LEU A 117 -0.66 44.42 -1.73
CA LEU A 117 -1.32 45.32 -0.77
C LEU A 117 -0.74 46.75 -0.83
N PRO A 118 -1.49 47.79 -0.46
CA PRO A 118 -0.97 49.16 -0.34
C PRO A 118 0.15 49.28 0.71
N GLY A 119 1.05 50.25 0.55
CA GLY A 119 2.16 50.50 1.46
C GLY A 119 3.35 49.54 1.29
N ASP A 120 4.40 49.75 2.10
CA ASP A 120 5.67 49.03 2.01
C ASP A 120 5.76 47.80 2.92
N PHE A 121 5.32 47.92 4.18
CA PHE A 121 5.44 46.87 5.20
C PHE A 121 4.61 47.20 6.45
N TYR A 122 4.07 46.18 7.12
CA TYR A 122 3.27 46.29 8.34
C TYR A 122 3.81 45.38 9.46
N ASP A 123 3.76 45.86 10.71
CA ASP A 123 4.04 45.00 11.88
C ASP A 123 2.99 43.90 12.03
N LEU A 124 1.72 44.18 11.70
CA LEU A 124 0.62 43.22 11.71
C LEU A 124 -0.24 43.39 10.46
N ILE A 125 -0.53 42.29 9.77
CA ILE A 125 -1.63 42.20 8.81
C ILE A 125 -2.68 41.25 9.39
N HIS A 126 -3.94 41.70 9.43
CA HIS A 126 -5.08 40.92 9.85
C HIS A 126 -5.98 40.61 8.65
N ILE A 127 -6.51 39.39 8.60
CA ILE A 127 -7.42 38.89 7.57
C ILE A 127 -8.69 38.40 8.29
N ASP A 128 -9.78 39.15 8.21
CA ASP A 128 -11.10 38.73 8.68
C ASP A 128 -11.73 37.82 7.64
N ASP A 129 -11.78 36.53 7.94
CA ASP A 129 -12.08 35.51 6.96
C ASP A 129 -13.58 35.46 6.60
N HIS A 130 -13.86 35.82 5.35
CA HIS A 130 -15.17 35.69 4.69
C HIS A 130 -15.06 35.10 3.26
N GLN A 131 -13.90 34.54 2.90
CA GLN A 131 -13.62 34.02 1.56
C GLN A 131 -13.81 32.50 1.50
N ASP A 132 -13.57 31.88 0.33
CA ASP A 132 -13.42 30.43 0.18
C ASP A 132 -11.94 30.01 0.29
N GLY A 133 -11.64 28.72 0.12
CA GLY A 133 -10.27 28.20 0.26
C GLY A 133 -9.24 28.89 -0.64
N ASP A 134 -9.57 29.18 -1.90
CA ASP A 134 -8.64 29.86 -2.83
C ASP A 134 -8.46 31.34 -2.42
N GLY A 135 -9.55 32.02 -2.03
CA GLY A 135 -9.50 33.43 -1.64
C GLY A 135 -8.68 33.68 -0.36
N ILE A 136 -8.72 32.76 0.61
CA ILE A 136 -7.85 32.80 1.80
C ILE A 136 -6.38 32.62 1.40
N PHE A 137 -6.08 31.72 0.47
CA PHE A 137 -4.71 31.49 -0.02
C PHE A 137 -4.14 32.75 -0.70
N HIS A 138 -4.97 33.45 -1.47
CA HIS A 138 -4.63 34.72 -2.10
C HIS A 138 -4.34 35.83 -1.08
N ASP A 139 -5.22 36.07 -0.12
CA ASP A 139 -5.03 37.09 0.92
C ASP A 139 -3.83 36.77 1.83
N LEU A 140 -3.59 35.48 2.16
CA LEU A 140 -2.39 35.01 2.84
C LEU A 140 -1.10 35.30 2.06
N LYS A 141 -1.10 35.08 0.73
CA LYS A 141 0.04 35.36 -0.14
C LYS A 141 0.32 36.87 -0.22
N LEU A 142 -0.73 37.67 -0.40
CA LEU A 142 -0.66 39.14 -0.36
C LEU A 142 -0.07 39.65 0.97
N ALA A 143 -0.46 39.05 2.09
CA ALA A 143 0.05 39.41 3.41
C ALA A 143 1.52 38.98 3.62
N LEU A 144 1.95 37.83 3.09
CA LEU A 144 3.30 37.29 3.28
C LEU A 144 4.42 38.22 2.78
N GLU A 145 4.20 38.94 1.68
CA GLU A 145 5.17 39.86 1.10
C GLU A 145 5.41 41.11 1.96
N LYS A 146 4.41 41.52 2.76
CA LYS A 146 4.35 42.84 3.41
C LYS A 146 4.10 42.82 4.92
N SER A 147 4.12 41.65 5.56
CA SER A 147 3.91 41.51 7.00
C SER A 147 5.14 41.03 7.76
N LYS A 148 5.20 41.40 9.04
CA LYS A 148 6.01 40.74 10.08
C LYS A 148 5.21 39.66 10.82
N TRP A 149 3.92 39.91 11.00
CA TRP A 149 2.93 39.00 11.55
C TRP A 149 1.67 38.99 10.69
N ILE A 150 1.11 37.81 10.46
CA ILE A 150 -0.22 37.64 9.87
C ILE A 150 -1.12 37.03 10.93
N LEU A 151 -2.29 37.61 11.16
CA LEU A 151 -3.38 37.03 11.93
C LEU A 151 -4.52 36.71 10.98
N VAL A 152 -4.99 35.48 10.96
CA VAL A 152 -6.12 35.03 10.14
C VAL A 152 -7.18 34.46 11.05
N ASP A 153 -8.42 34.91 10.91
CA ASP A 153 -9.55 34.30 11.62
C ASP A 153 -10.02 33.02 10.91
N GLY A 154 -10.88 32.24 11.56
CA GLY A 154 -11.62 31.17 10.88
C GLY A 154 -10.81 29.95 10.43
N TYR A 155 -9.64 29.68 11.01
CA TYR A 155 -8.77 28.56 10.60
C TYR A 155 -9.44 27.17 10.68
N PHE A 156 -10.43 27.01 11.56
CA PHE A 156 -11.26 25.79 11.70
C PHE A 156 -12.72 25.99 11.26
N LYS A 157 -13.06 27.09 10.58
CA LYS A 157 -14.43 27.43 10.18
C LYS A 157 -14.98 26.53 9.05
N SER A 158 -14.11 26.02 8.19
CA SER A 158 -14.45 25.01 7.19
C SER A 158 -13.24 24.15 6.83
N ASP A 159 -13.48 22.99 6.22
CA ASP A 159 -12.42 22.13 5.71
C ASP A 159 -11.63 22.79 4.56
N GLU A 160 -12.26 23.63 3.72
CA GLU A 160 -11.54 24.39 2.68
C GLU A 160 -10.52 25.34 3.31
N HIS A 161 -10.91 26.02 4.39
CA HIS A 161 -10.09 26.99 5.10
C HIS A 161 -8.89 26.32 5.77
N LEU A 162 -9.17 25.24 6.50
CA LEU A 162 -8.16 24.44 7.19
C LEU A 162 -7.15 23.85 6.20
N LEU A 163 -7.62 23.23 5.12
CA LEU A 163 -6.75 22.63 4.10
C LEU A 163 -5.95 23.69 3.33
N SER A 164 -6.57 24.82 2.98
CA SER A 164 -5.90 25.91 2.26
C SER A 164 -4.81 26.59 3.09
N ALA A 165 -5.14 26.97 4.33
CA ALA A 165 -4.17 27.58 5.24
C ALA A 165 -3.05 26.58 5.61
N THR A 166 -3.36 25.29 5.81
CA THR A 166 -2.33 24.24 6.00
C THR A 166 -1.42 24.11 4.77
N TYR A 167 -2.00 24.10 3.56
CA TYR A 167 -1.23 24.04 2.31
C TYR A 167 -0.34 25.27 2.13
N PHE A 168 -0.84 26.47 2.46
CA PHE A 168 -0.05 27.70 2.49
C PHE A 168 1.14 27.61 3.46
N LEU A 169 0.91 27.19 4.71
CA LEU A 169 1.95 27.03 5.73
C LEU A 169 3.05 26.06 5.26
N ASN A 170 2.68 24.99 4.56
CA ASN A 170 3.63 24.03 4.00
C ASN A 170 4.36 24.58 2.76
N LYS A 171 3.65 25.20 1.80
CA LYS A 171 4.23 25.75 0.55
C LYS A 171 5.17 26.93 0.80
N TYR A 172 4.94 27.72 1.85
CA TYR A 172 5.77 28.88 2.22
C TYR A 172 6.52 28.72 3.55
N LYS A 173 6.69 27.48 4.04
CA LYS A 173 7.43 27.13 5.29
C LYS A 173 8.79 27.86 5.42
N ASP A 174 9.48 28.07 4.29
CA ASP A 174 10.82 28.66 4.25
C ASP A 174 10.82 30.17 4.54
N PHE A 175 9.65 30.83 4.42
CA PHE A 175 9.43 32.25 4.72
C PHE A 175 8.84 32.48 6.12
N ILE A 176 8.39 31.42 6.80
CA ILE A 176 7.67 31.47 8.07
C ILE A 176 8.64 31.11 9.21
N GLU A 177 8.75 31.98 10.22
CA GLU A 177 9.58 31.71 11.41
C GLU A 177 8.89 30.67 12.32
N PHE A 178 7.59 30.86 12.54
CA PHE A 178 6.67 29.85 13.06
C PHE A 178 5.23 30.26 12.74
N ALA A 179 4.31 29.31 12.87
CA ALA A 179 2.88 29.59 12.96
C ALA A 179 2.29 28.87 14.19
N VAL A 180 1.23 29.43 14.77
CA VAL A 180 0.49 28.84 15.89
C VAL A 180 -1.00 29.08 15.71
N THR A 181 -1.79 28.01 15.82
CA THR A 181 -3.25 28.12 15.90
C THR A 181 -3.67 28.31 17.34
N ILE A 182 -4.49 29.32 17.60
CA ILE A 182 -5.05 29.67 18.90
C ILE A 182 -6.49 29.13 18.94
N PRO A 183 -6.89 28.34 19.96
CA PRO A 183 -8.27 27.87 20.07
C PRO A 183 -9.21 29.01 20.47
N SER A 184 -10.21 29.29 19.63
CA SER A 184 -11.31 30.23 19.89
C SER A 184 -12.55 29.82 19.08
N TYR A 185 -13.55 30.71 18.96
CA TYR A 185 -14.83 30.51 18.26
C TYR A 185 -14.72 29.78 16.90
N ALA A 186 -13.72 30.14 16.09
CA ALA A 186 -13.38 29.42 14.85
C ALA A 186 -11.85 29.20 14.67
N GLY A 187 -11.07 29.50 15.72
CA GLY A 187 -9.61 29.41 15.76
C GLY A 187 -8.87 30.49 14.96
N GLU A 188 -7.98 31.24 15.60
CA GLU A 188 -7.09 32.17 14.89
C GLU A 188 -5.77 31.49 14.50
N LEU A 189 -5.30 31.70 13.28
CA LEU A 189 -3.95 31.36 12.86
C LEU A 189 -3.04 32.59 12.99
N LEU A 190 -2.07 32.54 13.89
CA LEU A 190 -1.03 33.56 14.02
C LEU A 190 0.27 33.07 13.38
N ILE A 191 0.67 33.71 12.29
CA ILE A 191 1.91 33.44 11.54
C ILE A 191 2.92 34.55 11.85
N LYS A 192 4.18 34.18 12.12
CA LYS A 192 5.31 35.11 12.14
C LYS A 192 6.19 34.89 10.91
N THR A 193 6.47 35.95 10.15
CA THR A 193 7.33 35.87 8.96
C THR A 193 8.81 36.04 9.35
N LYS A 194 9.72 35.47 8.55
CA LYS A 194 11.16 35.72 8.66
C LYS A 194 11.49 37.09 8.08
N SER A 195 12.36 37.85 8.73
CA SER A 195 12.79 39.19 8.28
C SER A 195 13.38 39.23 6.86
N SER A 196 13.85 38.09 6.35
CA SER A 196 14.37 37.93 5.00
C SER A 196 13.30 37.81 3.92
N ALA A 197 12.02 37.52 4.25
CA ALA A 197 11.00 37.18 3.26
C ALA A 197 10.82 38.28 2.19
N LYS A 198 10.68 39.54 2.60
CA LYS A 198 10.58 40.71 1.71
C LYS A 198 11.77 40.84 0.74
N HIS A 199 12.97 40.44 1.15
CA HIS A 199 14.15 40.41 0.28
C HIS A 199 14.18 39.16 -0.60
N MET A 200 13.81 37.99 -0.06
CA MET A 200 13.85 36.71 -0.77
C MET A 200 12.83 36.61 -1.92
N PHE A 201 11.67 37.25 -1.84
CA PHE A 201 10.76 37.34 -2.99
C PHE A 201 11.34 38.20 -4.13
N VAL A 202 12.02 39.30 -3.81
CA VAL A 202 12.64 40.20 -4.81
C VAL A 202 13.91 39.59 -5.40
N ASP A 203 14.78 39.01 -4.58
CA ASP A 203 15.97 38.28 -5.04
C ASP A 203 15.60 36.97 -5.76
N GLY A 204 14.53 36.28 -5.36
CA GLY A 204 14.04 35.06 -6.02
C GLY A 204 13.49 35.30 -7.44
N LEU A 205 13.00 36.51 -7.73
CA LEU A 205 12.60 36.95 -9.06
C LEU A 205 13.76 37.55 -9.89
N SER A 206 14.95 37.77 -9.31
CA SER A 206 16.05 38.50 -9.96
C SER A 206 17.42 37.82 -9.91
N LYS A 207 17.56 36.67 -9.23
CA LYS A 207 18.80 35.89 -9.17
C LYS A 207 18.57 34.38 -9.25
N GLU A 208 19.52 33.72 -9.90
CA GLU A 208 19.75 32.27 -9.90
C GLU A 208 20.23 31.79 -8.52
N ASN A 209 19.38 31.92 -7.49
CA ASN A 209 19.75 31.54 -6.12
C ASN A 209 19.93 30.02 -6.00
N SER A 210 21.19 29.59 -5.94
CA SER A 210 21.64 28.20 -5.94
C SER A 210 21.48 27.49 -4.58
N ASN A 211 20.35 27.68 -3.90
CA ASN A 211 20.05 26.96 -2.66
C ASN A 211 19.60 25.53 -3.02
N LEU A 212 20.41 24.55 -2.59
CA LEU A 212 20.46 23.22 -3.19
C LEU A 212 19.54 22.18 -2.50
N GLU A 213 18.64 22.62 -1.62
CA GLU A 213 18.04 21.74 -0.61
C GLU A 213 16.82 20.93 -1.09
N ASP A 214 15.99 21.43 -2.01
CA ASP A 214 14.85 20.66 -2.54
C ASP A 214 15.26 19.61 -3.58
N ILE A 215 16.38 19.84 -4.29
CA ILE A 215 17.07 18.82 -5.11
C ILE A 215 17.72 17.74 -4.22
N ILE A 216 18.07 18.08 -2.98
CA ILE A 216 18.43 17.11 -1.94
C ILE A 216 17.17 16.42 -1.38
N ASP A 217 16.01 17.07 -1.35
CA ASP A 217 14.78 16.49 -0.79
C ASP A 217 14.11 15.45 -1.71
N SER A 218 14.12 15.67 -3.04
CA SER A 218 13.78 14.59 -3.98
C SER A 218 14.78 13.43 -3.88
N TYR A 219 16.07 13.72 -3.72
CA TYR A 219 17.12 12.71 -3.52
C TYR A 219 16.98 11.97 -2.17
N LYS A 220 16.42 12.60 -1.14
CA LYS A 220 16.07 11.96 0.15
C LYS A 220 14.86 11.03 0.00
N ARG A 221 13.80 11.48 -0.70
CA ARG A 221 12.59 10.68 -0.94
C ARG A 221 12.88 9.39 -1.72
N TYR A 222 13.64 9.49 -2.82
CA TYR A 222 13.95 8.36 -3.69
C TYR A 222 15.33 7.71 -3.44
N LYS A 223 16.06 8.15 -2.41
CA LYS A 223 17.42 7.68 -1.99
C LYS A 223 18.53 7.66 -3.07
N GLY A 224 18.24 8.09 -4.30
CA GLY A 224 19.21 8.15 -5.40
C GLY A 224 19.68 6.79 -5.91
N ARG A 225 18.82 5.76 -5.87
CA ARG A 225 19.11 4.41 -6.40
C ARG A 225 17.98 3.91 -7.31
N GLU A 226 18.34 3.00 -8.21
CA GLU A 226 17.41 2.13 -8.96
C GLU A 226 16.26 2.83 -9.71
N PHE A 227 16.66 3.57 -10.76
CA PHE A 227 16.13 3.42 -12.13
C PHE A 227 14.64 3.66 -12.49
N GLU A 228 13.74 3.98 -11.54
CA GLU A 228 12.34 4.33 -11.84
C GLU A 228 12.15 5.65 -12.65
N ASP A 229 13.22 6.39 -12.93
CA ASP A 229 13.17 7.66 -13.68
C ASP A 229 13.01 7.43 -15.19
N SER A 230 11.76 7.44 -15.65
CA SER A 230 11.38 7.28 -17.06
C SER A 230 12.12 8.22 -18.03
N ARG A 231 12.59 9.39 -17.57
CA ARG A 231 13.43 10.30 -18.38
C ARG A 231 14.72 9.62 -18.82
N LEU A 232 15.42 9.03 -17.85
CA LEU A 232 16.72 8.39 -18.06
C LEU A 232 16.59 7.17 -18.98
N ILE A 233 15.50 6.41 -18.84
CA ILE A 233 15.19 5.27 -19.72
C ILE A 233 14.85 5.76 -21.15
N SER A 234 13.85 6.64 -21.31
CA SER A 234 13.42 7.15 -22.63
C SER A 234 14.57 7.79 -23.39
N ILE A 235 15.35 8.66 -22.75
CA ILE A 235 16.49 9.34 -23.38
C ILE A 235 17.60 8.33 -23.74
N SER A 236 17.92 7.39 -22.85
CA SER A 236 18.93 6.36 -23.16
C SER A 236 18.52 5.44 -24.31
N CYS A 237 17.22 5.25 -24.53
CA CYS A 237 16.69 4.45 -25.63
C CYS A 237 16.60 5.23 -26.95
N LEU A 238 16.16 6.49 -26.91
CA LEU A 238 16.08 7.37 -28.09
C LEU A 238 17.45 7.79 -28.61
N ALA A 239 18.40 8.11 -27.72
CA ALA A 239 19.76 8.44 -28.13
C ALA A 239 20.49 7.23 -28.72
N ASN A 240 20.16 6.03 -28.22
CA ASN A 240 20.76 4.73 -28.54
C ASN A 240 22.30 4.82 -28.71
N PRO A 241 23.02 5.26 -27.66
CA PRO A 241 24.41 5.68 -27.75
C PRO A 241 25.35 4.51 -28.08
N ASN A 242 26.43 4.83 -28.81
CA ASN A 242 27.56 3.94 -29.07
C ASN A 242 28.89 4.72 -29.05
N LYS A 243 30.01 4.00 -28.99
CA LYS A 243 31.37 4.53 -28.86
C LYS A 243 31.78 5.60 -29.89
N ASP A 244 31.21 5.57 -31.09
CA ASP A 244 31.62 6.44 -32.20
C ASP A 244 30.85 7.77 -32.23
N MET A 245 29.80 7.91 -31.39
CA MET A 245 28.97 9.12 -31.28
C MET A 245 29.56 10.18 -30.36
N ASN A 246 29.39 11.45 -30.75
CA ASN A 246 29.52 12.63 -29.88
C ASN A 246 28.13 13.09 -29.43
N ILE A 247 27.92 13.23 -28.12
CA ILE A 247 26.63 13.59 -27.53
C ILE A 247 26.77 14.86 -26.69
N LEU A 248 25.81 15.77 -26.79
CA LEU A 248 25.70 16.99 -25.96
C LEU A 248 24.43 16.92 -25.11
N GLU A 249 24.56 17.05 -23.79
CA GLU A 249 23.42 17.27 -22.89
C GLU A 249 23.41 18.74 -22.44
N VAL A 250 22.35 19.47 -22.79
CA VAL A 250 22.16 20.89 -22.45
C VAL A 250 21.27 21.02 -21.22
N GLY A 251 21.77 21.67 -20.17
CA GLY A 251 21.11 21.69 -18.85
C GLY A 251 21.33 20.40 -18.07
N CYS A 252 22.54 19.82 -18.15
CA CYS A 252 22.81 18.48 -17.63
C CYS A 252 22.75 18.34 -16.09
N GLY A 253 22.60 19.44 -15.34
CA GLY A 253 22.47 19.44 -13.89
C GLY A 253 23.56 18.66 -13.17
N ARG A 254 23.18 17.56 -12.49
CA ARG A 254 24.11 16.69 -11.74
C ARG A 254 24.71 15.56 -12.59
N GLY A 255 24.36 15.47 -13.88
CA GLY A 255 25.02 14.62 -14.88
C GLY A 255 24.56 13.16 -14.95
N GLU A 256 23.41 12.80 -14.39
CA GLU A 256 22.89 11.41 -14.39
C GLU A 256 22.73 10.82 -15.80
N ILE A 257 22.18 11.61 -16.73
CA ILE A 257 21.94 11.19 -18.13
C ILE A 257 23.28 11.12 -18.87
N SER A 258 24.08 12.18 -18.84
CA SER A 258 25.45 12.19 -19.41
C SER A 258 26.28 10.99 -18.97
N TYR A 259 26.30 10.69 -17.67
CA TYR A 259 26.98 9.51 -17.12
C TYR A 259 26.42 8.21 -17.70
N THR A 260 25.10 8.06 -17.74
CA THR A 260 24.45 6.85 -18.25
C THR A 260 24.76 6.61 -19.71
N LEU A 261 24.66 7.64 -20.56
CA LEU A 261 24.97 7.56 -21.99
C LEU A 261 26.44 7.23 -22.26
N SER A 262 27.36 7.74 -21.42
CA SER A 262 28.79 7.47 -21.52
C SER A 262 29.18 6.00 -21.25
N LYS A 263 28.29 5.19 -20.64
CA LYS A 263 28.54 3.75 -20.44
C LYS A 263 28.67 2.96 -21.75
N SER A 264 28.06 3.41 -22.85
CA SER A 264 28.24 2.80 -24.18
C SER A 264 29.53 3.22 -24.90
N GLY A 265 30.47 3.84 -24.17
CA GLY A 265 31.71 4.40 -24.72
C GLY A 265 31.54 5.73 -25.47
N ALA A 266 30.31 6.21 -25.68
CA ALA A 266 30.02 7.44 -26.40
C ALA A 266 30.73 8.65 -25.78
N HIS A 267 31.15 9.61 -26.61
CA HIS A 267 31.81 10.84 -26.17
C HIS A 267 30.77 11.89 -25.75
N VAL A 268 30.44 11.94 -24.46
CA VAL A 268 29.38 12.80 -23.91
C VAL A 268 29.94 14.05 -23.25
N THR A 269 29.45 15.21 -23.69
CA THR A 269 29.69 16.52 -23.06
C THR A 269 28.38 16.96 -22.39
N GLY A 270 28.35 17.10 -21.07
CA GLY A 270 27.27 17.78 -20.36
C GLY A 270 27.62 19.26 -20.13
N ILE A 271 26.68 20.18 -20.38
CA ILE A 271 26.83 21.61 -20.08
C ILE A 271 25.67 22.12 -19.21
N ASP A 272 26.01 22.90 -18.18
CA ASP A 272 25.07 23.54 -17.25
C ASP A 272 25.72 24.82 -16.71
N ASP A 273 24.94 25.86 -16.39
CA ASP A 273 25.49 27.09 -15.80
C ASP A 273 25.69 26.98 -14.27
N SER A 274 25.01 26.05 -13.62
CA SER A 274 25.06 25.85 -12.17
C SER A 274 26.40 25.25 -11.71
N SER A 275 27.26 26.13 -11.19
CA SER A 275 28.55 25.76 -10.57
C SER A 275 28.43 24.66 -9.51
N SER A 276 27.34 24.62 -8.74
CA SER A 276 27.10 23.60 -7.71
C SER A 276 26.65 22.26 -8.29
N ALA A 277 25.86 22.27 -9.37
CA ALA A 277 25.44 21.05 -10.06
C ALA A 277 26.62 20.40 -10.78
N ILE A 278 27.39 21.16 -11.57
CA ILE A 278 28.60 20.66 -12.25
C ILE A 278 29.68 20.20 -11.25
N LYS A 279 29.85 20.89 -10.11
CA LYS A 279 30.78 20.43 -9.05
C LYS A 279 30.34 19.08 -8.48
N THR A 280 29.03 18.86 -8.29
CA THR A 280 28.46 17.58 -7.85
C THR A 280 28.65 16.50 -8.91
N ALA A 281 28.38 16.80 -10.19
CA ALA A 281 28.56 15.88 -11.32
C ALA A 281 30.01 15.38 -11.40
N LYS A 282 30.99 16.29 -11.38
CA LYS A 282 32.42 15.95 -11.40
C LYS A 282 32.85 15.13 -10.19
N ALA A 283 32.41 15.51 -8.98
CA ALA A 283 32.72 14.79 -7.76
C ALA A 283 32.12 13.37 -7.71
N LYS A 284 30.92 13.17 -8.27
CA LYS A 284 30.22 11.88 -8.30
C LYS A 284 30.72 10.95 -9.41
N TYR A 285 30.96 11.48 -10.61
CA TYR A 285 31.13 10.68 -11.82
C TYR A 285 32.53 10.69 -12.46
N LEU A 286 33.42 11.62 -12.07
CA LEU A 286 34.80 11.68 -12.57
C LEU A 286 35.87 11.43 -11.50
N ALA A 287 35.57 11.63 -10.20
CA ALA A 287 36.59 11.56 -9.14
C ALA A 287 37.14 10.15 -8.87
N ASN A 288 36.35 9.10 -9.13
CA ASN A 288 36.67 7.71 -8.82
C ASN A 288 36.61 6.78 -10.06
N THR A 289 36.59 7.34 -11.28
CA THR A 289 36.36 6.58 -12.52
C THR A 289 37.48 6.83 -13.54
N SER A 290 37.74 5.84 -14.39
CA SER A 290 38.71 5.92 -15.49
C SER A 290 38.10 6.42 -16.81
N MET A 291 36.86 6.92 -16.79
CA MET A 291 36.11 7.27 -18.00
C MET A 291 36.67 8.53 -18.67
N LYS A 292 37.26 8.36 -19.86
CA LYS A 292 37.85 9.44 -20.67
C LYS A 292 36.87 10.05 -21.69
N ASN A 293 35.66 9.52 -21.75
CA ASN A 293 34.62 9.84 -22.72
C ASN A 293 33.45 10.64 -22.11
N LEU A 294 33.60 11.14 -20.88
CA LEU A 294 32.63 11.98 -20.20
C LEU A 294 33.26 13.32 -19.79
N GLU A 295 32.67 14.42 -20.21
CA GLU A 295 33.09 15.79 -19.87
C GLU A 295 31.91 16.59 -19.29
N PHE A 296 32.20 17.46 -18.32
CA PHE A 296 31.24 18.40 -17.75
C PHE A 296 31.76 19.85 -17.85
N ILE A 297 31.01 20.72 -18.52
CA ILE A 297 31.31 22.13 -18.74
C ILE A 297 30.41 22.97 -17.83
N GLN A 298 31.01 23.92 -17.09
CA GLN A 298 30.26 24.97 -16.41
C GLN A 298 30.33 26.25 -17.23
N ASP A 299 29.31 26.52 -18.04
CA ASP A 299 29.20 27.73 -18.86
C ASP A 299 27.73 27.92 -19.30
N ASN A 300 27.33 29.14 -19.63
CA ASN A 300 26.01 29.39 -20.18
C ASN A 300 25.93 28.89 -21.63
N PHE A 301 24.98 28.00 -21.92
CA PHE A 301 24.86 27.35 -23.23
C PHE A 301 24.83 28.32 -24.41
N LEU A 302 24.13 29.45 -24.31
CA LEU A 302 24.04 30.44 -25.40
C LEU A 302 25.39 31.12 -25.68
N ASN A 303 26.22 31.33 -24.66
CA ASN A 303 27.52 32.01 -24.78
C ASN A 303 28.68 31.06 -25.10
N HIS A 304 28.59 29.79 -24.71
CA HIS A 304 29.68 28.81 -24.85
C HIS A 304 30.11 28.60 -26.32
N LYS A 305 31.41 28.40 -26.57
CA LYS A 305 31.97 28.22 -27.92
C LYS A 305 32.41 26.77 -28.17
N PHE A 306 31.48 25.97 -28.68
CA PHE A 306 31.76 24.62 -29.16
C PHE A 306 32.63 24.63 -30.43
N ASN A 307 33.40 23.56 -30.63
CA ASN A 307 34.35 23.39 -31.74
C ASN A 307 34.03 22.18 -32.65
N LYS A 308 32.89 21.52 -32.43
CA LYS A 308 32.44 20.32 -33.15
C LYS A 308 30.91 20.30 -33.26
N LYS A 309 30.38 19.62 -34.29
CA LYS A 309 28.97 19.19 -34.35
C LYS A 309 28.78 17.86 -33.61
N TYR A 310 27.56 17.60 -33.15
CA TYR A 310 27.18 16.44 -32.33
C TYR A 310 26.19 15.52 -33.06
N ASP A 311 26.34 14.21 -32.83
CA ASP A 311 25.46 13.15 -33.35
C ASP A 311 24.10 13.17 -32.64
N ARG A 312 24.10 13.43 -31.33
CA ARG A 312 22.87 13.57 -30.54
C ARG A 312 22.99 14.81 -29.67
N ILE A 313 21.93 15.63 -29.63
CA ILE A 313 21.79 16.70 -28.64
C ILE A 313 20.56 16.39 -27.80
N ILE A 314 20.66 16.61 -26.49
CA ILE A 314 19.65 16.22 -25.51
C ILE A 314 19.32 17.44 -24.64
N ALA A 315 18.03 17.69 -24.44
CA ALA A 315 17.52 18.67 -23.48
C ALA A 315 16.38 18.05 -22.67
N THR A 316 16.58 17.90 -21.36
CA THR A 316 15.57 17.34 -20.44
C THR A 316 15.27 18.34 -19.33
N ASP A 317 14.00 18.69 -19.17
CA ASP A 317 13.54 19.67 -18.18
C ASP A 317 14.38 20.98 -18.24
N LEU A 318 14.45 21.51 -19.46
CA LEU A 318 15.16 22.74 -19.83
C LEU A 318 14.20 23.75 -20.46
N ILE A 319 13.42 23.31 -21.45
CA ILE A 319 12.60 24.21 -22.29
C ILE A 319 11.55 24.96 -21.47
N GLU A 320 10.96 24.32 -20.46
CA GLU A 320 10.01 24.93 -19.55
C GLU A 320 10.65 25.97 -18.61
N ARG A 321 11.98 26.03 -18.54
CA ARG A 321 12.78 26.95 -17.71
C ARG A 321 13.43 28.07 -18.51
N VAL A 322 13.54 27.93 -19.83
CA VAL A 322 14.11 28.97 -20.69
C VAL A 322 13.06 30.06 -20.96
N PRO A 323 13.36 31.36 -20.69
CA PRO A 323 12.48 32.48 -21.02
C PRO A 323 12.06 32.49 -22.50
N LYS A 324 10.83 32.94 -22.79
CA LYS A 324 10.24 32.89 -24.14
C LYS A 324 11.04 33.66 -25.20
N ASP A 325 11.67 34.76 -24.80
CA ASP A 325 12.60 35.57 -25.60
C ASP A 325 13.93 34.86 -25.91
N LYS A 326 14.30 33.84 -25.14
CA LYS A 326 15.55 33.07 -25.28
C LYS A 326 15.37 31.68 -25.86
N LEU A 327 14.18 31.08 -25.78
CA LEU A 327 13.92 29.71 -26.25
C LEU A 327 14.28 29.55 -27.73
N GLU A 328 13.92 30.53 -28.55
CA GLU A 328 14.23 30.55 -29.98
C GLU A 328 15.75 30.54 -30.27
N LEU A 329 16.53 31.28 -29.47
CA LEU A 329 18.00 31.28 -29.56
C LEU A 329 18.61 29.94 -29.10
N VAL A 330 18.01 29.28 -28.10
CA VAL A 330 18.45 27.95 -27.64
C VAL A 330 18.21 26.90 -28.72
N ILE A 331 17.02 26.87 -29.33
CA ILE A 331 16.70 25.91 -30.39
C ILE A 331 17.54 26.16 -31.65
N LEU A 332 17.71 27.41 -32.08
CA LEU A 332 18.61 27.77 -33.18
C LEU A 332 20.04 27.27 -32.92
N LYS A 333 20.60 27.52 -31.74
CA LYS A 333 21.96 27.08 -31.41
C LYS A 333 22.08 25.56 -31.33
N ILE A 334 21.05 24.85 -30.89
CA ILE A 334 21.00 23.39 -30.94
C ILE A 334 21.04 22.91 -32.41
N ALA A 335 20.27 23.54 -33.30
CA ALA A 335 20.30 23.23 -34.74
C ALA A 335 21.68 23.49 -35.38
N GLU A 336 22.34 24.61 -35.05
CA GLU A 336 23.72 24.91 -35.52
C GLU A 336 24.75 23.85 -35.09
N LEU A 337 24.57 23.25 -33.91
CA LEU A 337 25.49 22.28 -33.32
C LEU A 337 25.19 20.82 -33.70
N LEU A 338 24.03 20.54 -34.29
CA LEU A 338 23.61 19.18 -34.66
C LEU A 338 24.21 18.79 -36.01
N LYS A 339 24.64 17.53 -36.19
CA LYS A 339 24.96 16.98 -37.52
C LYS A 339 23.71 16.88 -38.40
N GLU A 340 23.89 16.74 -39.72
CA GLU A 340 22.77 16.58 -40.66
C GLU A 340 21.97 15.28 -40.36
N ASP A 341 22.68 14.18 -40.09
CA ASP A 341 22.19 12.88 -39.60
C ASP A 341 21.97 12.84 -38.06
N GLY A 342 22.01 14.00 -37.43
CA GLY A 342 21.91 14.15 -35.98
C GLY A 342 20.47 14.18 -35.49
N LEU A 343 20.23 13.71 -34.26
CA LEU A 343 18.93 13.81 -33.59
C LEU A 343 19.00 14.78 -32.40
N PHE A 344 18.13 15.77 -32.39
CA PHE A 344 17.80 16.52 -31.18
C PHE A 344 16.65 15.85 -30.44
N ILE A 345 16.87 15.49 -29.17
CA ILE A 345 15.94 14.74 -28.33
C ILE A 345 15.54 15.60 -27.13
N THR A 346 14.24 15.81 -26.96
CA THR A 346 13.66 16.66 -25.90
C THR A 346 12.74 15.84 -25.00
N TYR A 347 12.87 16.02 -23.69
CA TYR A 347 11.88 15.62 -22.69
C TYR A 347 11.42 16.86 -21.92
N ILE A 348 10.10 17.05 -21.79
CA ILE A 348 9.50 18.10 -20.95
C ILE A 348 8.52 17.48 -19.96
N TYR A 349 8.73 17.75 -18.68
CA TYR A 349 7.70 17.69 -17.66
C TYR A 349 7.58 19.06 -16.98
N PRO A 350 6.36 19.58 -16.71
CA PRO A 350 5.05 18.99 -17.00
C PRO A 350 4.45 19.45 -18.35
N ASN A 351 3.60 18.61 -18.94
CA ASN A 351 2.68 18.98 -20.02
C ASN A 351 1.68 20.02 -19.51
N LYS A 352 1.67 21.21 -20.12
CA LYS A 352 0.79 22.31 -19.72
C LYS A 352 -0.70 21.97 -19.80
N LEU A 353 -1.09 21.10 -20.75
CA LEU A 353 -2.49 20.69 -20.93
C LEU A 353 -3.07 20.00 -19.68
N TYR A 354 -2.22 19.31 -18.90
CA TYR A 354 -2.61 18.67 -17.65
C TYR A 354 -3.17 19.68 -16.65
N TYR A 355 -2.51 20.82 -16.46
CA TYR A 355 -2.98 21.86 -15.54
C TYR A 355 -4.15 22.66 -16.12
N GLN A 356 -4.19 22.86 -17.45
CA GLN A 356 -5.24 23.64 -18.10
C GLN A 356 -6.60 22.93 -18.20
N TYR A 357 -6.65 21.61 -18.11
CA TYR A 357 -7.89 20.83 -18.27
C TYR A 357 -8.04 19.75 -17.20
N THR A 358 -7.17 18.74 -17.20
CA THR A 358 -7.32 17.56 -16.34
C THR A 358 -7.24 17.89 -14.84
N TYR A 359 -6.43 18.87 -14.45
CA TYR A 359 -6.38 19.31 -13.07
C TYR A 359 -7.63 20.11 -12.68
N GLU A 360 -8.14 20.98 -13.56
CA GLU A 360 -9.36 21.77 -13.32
C GLU A 360 -10.58 20.86 -13.10
N GLU A 361 -10.75 19.82 -13.92
CA GLU A 361 -11.82 18.82 -13.71
C GLU A 361 -11.64 18.06 -12.39
N LYS A 362 -10.41 17.71 -12.01
CA LYS A 362 -10.13 17.09 -10.69
C LYS A 362 -10.47 18.05 -9.53
N ARG A 363 -10.32 19.38 -9.70
CA ARG A 363 -10.81 20.37 -8.71
C ARG A 363 -12.33 20.38 -8.61
N LYS A 364 -13.04 20.35 -9.74
CA LYS A 364 -14.52 20.31 -9.78
C LYS A 364 -15.07 19.05 -9.10
N ILE A 365 -14.48 17.90 -9.40
CA ILE A 365 -14.83 16.63 -8.76
C ILE A 365 -14.55 16.69 -7.25
N ALA A 366 -13.37 17.15 -6.83
CA ALA A 366 -13.05 17.30 -5.40
C ALA A 366 -14.07 18.19 -4.67
N LYS A 367 -14.39 19.37 -5.21
CA LYS A 367 -15.35 20.31 -4.59
C LYS A 367 -16.78 19.73 -4.55
N SER A 368 -17.18 18.91 -5.52
CA SER A 368 -18.49 18.21 -5.50
C SER A 368 -18.63 17.15 -4.40
N ILE A 369 -17.52 16.60 -3.90
CA ILE A 369 -17.49 15.64 -2.77
C ILE A 369 -16.99 16.27 -1.46
N GLY A 370 -16.95 17.61 -1.39
CA GLY A 370 -16.58 18.36 -0.17
C GLY A 370 -15.08 18.42 0.13
N LEU A 371 -14.21 18.09 -0.84
CA LEU A 371 -12.76 18.16 -0.68
C LEU A 371 -12.17 19.41 -1.35
N TYR A 372 -11.34 20.15 -0.63
CA TYR A 372 -10.55 21.23 -1.20
C TYR A 372 -9.20 20.73 -1.74
N ILE A 373 -8.89 21.13 -2.97
CA ILE A 373 -7.53 21.12 -3.52
C ILE A 373 -7.24 22.49 -4.16
N PRO A 374 -6.02 23.04 -3.98
CA PRO A 374 -5.69 24.42 -4.37
C PRO A 374 -5.73 24.63 -5.88
N GLU A 375 -6.00 25.86 -6.33
CA GLU A 375 -5.96 26.19 -7.77
C GLU A 375 -4.63 25.82 -8.44
N ASN A 376 -3.51 26.14 -7.79
CA ASN A 376 -2.18 25.85 -8.31
C ASN A 376 -1.49 24.74 -7.48
N PRO A 377 -1.33 23.51 -8.00
CA PRO A 377 -0.76 22.39 -7.28
C PRO A 377 0.77 22.43 -7.17
N ARG A 378 1.45 23.25 -8.00
CA ARG A 378 2.91 23.33 -8.07
C ARG A 378 3.51 23.72 -6.72
N THR A 379 4.70 23.24 -6.43
CA THR A 379 5.52 23.79 -5.34
C THR A 379 5.98 25.21 -5.68
N PHE A 380 6.38 25.98 -4.66
CA PHE A 380 6.96 27.32 -4.84
C PHE A 380 8.18 27.32 -5.79
N TYR A 381 8.98 26.25 -5.75
CA TYR A 381 10.16 26.12 -6.61
C TYR A 381 9.82 25.77 -8.06
N GLU A 382 8.75 25.00 -8.31
CA GLU A 382 8.22 24.78 -9.67
C GLU A 382 7.61 26.08 -10.24
N ASP A 383 6.88 26.87 -9.44
CA ASP A 383 6.34 28.18 -9.85
C ASP A 383 7.45 29.16 -10.30
N LEU A 384 8.63 29.11 -9.66
CA LEU A 384 9.79 29.94 -10.05
C LEU A 384 10.61 29.36 -11.22
N ARG A 385 10.55 28.04 -11.46
CA ARG A 385 11.39 27.36 -12.47
C ARG A 385 10.65 27.13 -13.79
N HIS A 386 9.37 26.75 -13.77
CA HIS A 386 8.62 26.34 -14.97
C HIS A 386 7.94 27.55 -15.65
N ILE A 387 8.71 28.60 -15.92
CA ILE A 387 8.24 29.88 -16.48
C ILE A 387 7.73 29.80 -17.93
N ASN A 388 7.92 28.66 -18.61
CA ASN A 388 7.63 28.48 -20.03
C ASN A 388 7.11 27.07 -20.37
N GLU A 389 6.25 26.49 -19.53
CA GLU A 389 5.57 25.21 -19.80
C GLU A 389 4.95 25.16 -21.23
N GLN A 390 5.14 24.03 -21.90
CA GLN A 390 4.70 23.80 -23.29
C GLN A 390 3.46 22.90 -23.35
N THR A 391 2.67 23.04 -24.42
CA THR A 391 1.84 21.95 -24.93
C THR A 391 2.62 21.22 -26.04
N PRO A 392 2.24 20.00 -26.43
CA PRO A 392 2.91 19.31 -27.54
C PRO A 392 2.87 20.10 -28.85
N GLN A 393 1.77 20.82 -29.10
CA GLN A 393 1.62 21.68 -30.28
C GLN A 393 2.52 22.92 -30.19
N SER A 394 2.68 23.54 -29.01
CA SER A 394 3.59 24.69 -28.87
C SER A 394 5.06 24.28 -28.94
N LEU A 395 5.41 23.08 -28.44
CA LEU A 395 6.74 22.50 -28.64
C LEU A 395 7.03 22.25 -30.13
N PHE A 396 6.12 21.54 -30.81
CA PHE A 396 6.23 21.28 -32.25
C PHE A 396 6.41 22.58 -33.06
N LEU A 397 5.59 23.61 -32.82
CA LEU A 397 5.68 24.89 -33.53
C LEU A 397 7.00 25.65 -33.28
N ASN A 398 7.64 25.47 -32.12
CA ASN A 398 8.96 26.06 -31.86
C ASN A 398 10.09 25.28 -32.54
N LEU A 399 9.99 23.95 -32.62
CA LEU A 399 10.96 23.08 -33.29
C LEU A 399 10.89 23.21 -34.82
N ASN A 400 9.68 23.30 -35.39
CA ASN A 400 9.40 23.37 -36.84
C ASN A 400 9.86 24.70 -37.49
N LYS A 401 10.45 25.62 -36.71
CA LYS A 401 11.19 26.77 -37.24
C LYS A 401 12.59 26.39 -37.76
N TYR A 402 13.18 25.32 -37.23
CA TYR A 402 14.60 24.99 -37.39
C TYR A 402 14.88 23.57 -37.87
N PHE A 403 13.96 22.62 -37.61
CA PHE A 403 14.07 21.23 -38.05
C PHE A 403 12.98 20.90 -39.07
N SER A 404 13.35 20.14 -40.12
CA SER A 404 12.46 19.73 -41.20
C SER A 404 11.62 18.50 -40.86
N HIS A 405 12.13 17.60 -40.00
CA HIS A 405 11.45 16.36 -39.63
C HIS A 405 11.36 16.28 -38.10
N ILE A 406 10.14 16.20 -37.57
CA ILE A 406 9.86 16.25 -36.13
C ILE A 406 8.78 15.21 -35.80
N LEU A 407 9.03 14.42 -34.76
CA LEU A 407 8.02 13.60 -34.10
C LEU A 407 7.85 14.13 -32.67
N THR A 408 6.63 14.51 -32.30
CA THR A 408 6.26 14.95 -30.94
C THR A 408 5.08 14.13 -30.45
N TRP A 409 5.20 13.59 -29.23
CA TRP A 409 4.18 12.72 -28.63
C TRP A 409 4.05 12.97 -27.13
N VAL A 410 2.99 12.43 -26.54
CA VAL A 410 2.80 12.36 -25.09
C VAL A 410 2.81 10.92 -24.64
N ASN A 411 3.21 10.70 -23.39
CA ASN A 411 3.40 9.37 -22.81
C ASN A 411 3.16 9.41 -21.30
N ASP A 412 3.10 8.23 -20.68
CA ASP A 412 3.14 8.07 -19.23
C ASP A 412 4.40 7.27 -18.80
N SER A 413 4.48 6.89 -17.51
CA SER A 413 5.65 6.20 -16.96
C SER A 413 5.69 4.69 -17.25
N GLN A 414 4.64 4.11 -17.82
CA GLN A 414 4.53 2.68 -18.14
C GLN A 414 4.60 2.43 -19.66
N ASP A 415 3.94 3.26 -20.47
CA ASP A 415 4.09 3.28 -21.93
C ASP A 415 4.92 4.49 -22.36
N LEU A 416 6.20 4.25 -22.69
CA LEU A 416 7.14 5.30 -23.13
C LEU A 416 6.90 5.74 -24.60
N ALA A 417 6.27 4.89 -25.42
CA ALA A 417 5.95 5.21 -26.80
C ALA A 417 4.62 5.98 -26.90
N GLY A 418 3.67 5.68 -26.00
CA GLY A 418 2.44 6.45 -25.78
C GLY A 418 1.70 6.74 -27.08
N SER A 419 1.50 8.02 -27.40
CA SER A 419 0.74 8.42 -28.58
C SER A 419 1.46 8.17 -29.93
N LEU A 420 2.56 7.40 -29.95
CA LEU A 420 3.15 6.79 -31.15
C LEU A 420 2.62 5.36 -31.43
N THR A 421 2.23 4.59 -30.42
CA THR A 421 1.76 3.21 -30.58
C THR A 421 0.24 3.12 -30.74
N HIS A 422 -0.52 4.02 -30.11
CA HIS A 422 -1.98 4.08 -30.20
C HIS A 422 -2.52 5.52 -30.24
N SER A 423 -3.80 5.66 -30.62
CA SER A 423 -4.46 6.96 -30.79
C SER A 423 -5.11 7.41 -29.48
N PHE A 424 -4.44 8.30 -28.76
CA PHE A 424 -4.96 8.90 -27.52
C PHE A 424 -6.24 9.70 -27.79
N SER A 425 -7.23 9.56 -26.92
CA SER A 425 -8.33 10.53 -26.80
C SER A 425 -7.83 11.89 -26.29
N SER A 426 -8.66 12.93 -26.45
CA SER A 426 -8.36 14.26 -25.91
C SER A 426 -8.19 14.26 -24.38
N GLU A 427 -8.82 13.33 -23.66
CA GLU A 427 -8.70 13.22 -22.20
C GLU A 427 -7.35 12.60 -21.82
N GLU A 428 -6.95 11.50 -22.45
CA GLU A 428 -5.63 10.88 -22.25
C GLU A 428 -4.50 11.84 -22.62
N TYR A 429 -4.67 12.60 -23.72
CA TYR A 429 -3.68 13.60 -24.18
C TYR A 429 -3.51 14.78 -23.22
N ASN A 430 -4.56 15.13 -22.48
CA ASN A 430 -4.50 16.13 -21.40
C ASN A 430 -3.97 15.52 -20.09
N ASN A 431 -4.35 14.28 -19.75
CA ASN A 431 -3.92 13.61 -18.51
C ASN A 431 -2.45 13.14 -18.54
N ALA A 432 -1.90 12.88 -19.74
CA ALA A 432 -0.48 12.58 -19.93
C ALA A 432 0.40 13.76 -19.51
N ARG A 433 1.30 13.53 -18.54
CA ARG A 433 2.10 14.61 -17.91
C ARG A 433 3.42 14.93 -18.62
N THR A 434 3.83 14.13 -19.59
CA THR A 434 5.12 14.27 -20.27
C THR A 434 4.93 14.58 -21.75
N ILE A 435 5.82 15.40 -22.29
CA ILE A 435 5.97 15.62 -23.73
C ILE A 435 7.36 15.16 -24.15
N LEU A 436 7.42 14.29 -25.15
CA LEU A 436 8.64 13.85 -25.81
C LEU A 436 8.68 14.42 -27.23
N ALA A 437 9.87 14.80 -27.69
CA ALA A 437 10.10 15.14 -29.09
C ALA A 437 11.46 14.66 -29.60
N VAL A 438 11.49 14.23 -30.86
CA VAL A 438 12.71 13.97 -31.64
C VAL A 438 12.65 14.85 -32.89
N SER A 439 13.73 15.56 -33.17
CA SER A 439 13.87 16.48 -34.32
C SER A 439 15.15 16.20 -35.10
N SER A 440 15.09 16.36 -36.42
CA SER A 440 16.16 16.01 -37.37
C SER A 440 16.11 16.90 -38.62
N PHE A 441 17.22 16.96 -39.36
CA PHE A 441 17.25 17.53 -40.71
C PHE A 441 16.93 16.50 -41.80
N GLU A 442 17.16 15.21 -41.52
CA GLU A 442 16.77 14.05 -42.35
C GLU A 442 15.50 13.36 -41.83
N ASP A 443 14.86 12.52 -42.64
CA ASP A 443 13.62 11.80 -42.33
C ASP A 443 13.71 10.94 -41.05
N LEU A 444 12.66 11.00 -40.23
CA LEU A 444 12.54 10.24 -38.98
C LEU A 444 11.76 8.92 -39.19
N ASP A 445 12.45 7.79 -39.07
CA ASP A 445 11.81 6.48 -39.01
C ASP A 445 11.02 6.31 -37.68
N ARG A 446 9.72 6.55 -37.78
CA ARG A 446 8.73 6.43 -36.71
C ARG A 446 8.69 5.02 -36.10
N ASP A 447 8.73 3.99 -36.94
CA ASP A 447 8.62 2.60 -36.49
C ASP A 447 9.90 2.15 -35.81
N ARG A 448 11.07 2.65 -36.26
CA ARG A 448 12.33 2.47 -35.55
C ARG A 448 12.35 3.15 -34.19
N ILE A 449 11.78 4.35 -34.06
CA ILE A 449 11.65 5.06 -32.77
C ILE A 449 10.74 4.28 -31.82
N VAL A 450 9.59 3.77 -32.31
CA VAL A 450 8.72 2.87 -31.52
C VAL A 450 9.48 1.62 -31.07
N GLN A 451 10.25 0.95 -31.94
CA GLN A 451 11.05 -0.23 -31.58
C GLN A 451 12.14 0.05 -30.52
N LEU A 452 12.63 1.29 -30.40
CA LEU A 452 13.61 1.66 -29.37
C LEU A 452 12.96 1.79 -27.98
N LEU A 453 11.68 2.18 -27.93
CA LEU A 453 10.87 2.44 -26.73
C LEU A 453 9.98 1.26 -26.30
N SER A 454 9.62 0.37 -27.23
CA SER A 454 8.72 -0.77 -27.02
C SER A 454 9.40 -2.05 -27.52
N PRO A 455 10.33 -2.64 -26.74
CA PRO A 455 11.08 -3.82 -27.12
C PRO A 455 10.20 -5.07 -27.20
N ARG A 456 10.39 -5.85 -28.26
CA ARG A 456 9.71 -7.13 -28.51
C ARG A 456 10.46 -8.31 -27.87
N LYS A 457 9.81 -9.48 -27.85
CA LYS A 457 10.49 -10.78 -27.65
C LYS A 457 11.58 -10.96 -28.72
N LEU A 458 12.80 -11.31 -28.31
CA LEU A 458 13.95 -11.42 -29.23
C LEU A 458 13.80 -12.63 -30.17
N ASP A 459 14.28 -12.53 -31.41
CA ASP A 459 14.43 -13.72 -32.27
C ASP A 459 15.49 -14.65 -31.69
N ARG A 460 15.10 -15.90 -31.38
CA ARG A 460 16.00 -16.94 -30.87
C ARG A 460 17.20 -17.20 -31.80
N ASN A 461 17.05 -16.99 -33.10
CA ASN A 461 18.13 -17.13 -34.10
C ASN A 461 18.98 -15.85 -34.25
N GLY A 462 18.53 -14.72 -33.69
CA GLY A 462 19.20 -13.43 -33.71
C GLY A 462 20.09 -13.17 -32.49
N VAL A 463 19.95 -13.94 -31.41
CA VAL A 463 20.75 -13.79 -30.18
C VAL A 463 22.00 -14.66 -30.23
N ASN A 464 23.18 -14.04 -30.10
CA ASN A 464 24.48 -14.73 -30.03
C ASN A 464 25.42 -13.93 -29.13
N ILE A 465 25.53 -14.31 -27.86
CA ILE A 465 26.19 -13.51 -26.83
C ILE A 465 27.34 -14.31 -26.22
N GLU A 466 28.45 -13.62 -25.92
CA GLU A 466 29.60 -14.14 -25.20
C GLU A 466 29.81 -13.32 -23.92
N ALA A 467 30.23 -13.95 -22.83
CA ALA A 467 30.68 -13.26 -21.62
C ALA A 467 32.07 -13.73 -21.20
N LEU A 468 32.89 -12.81 -20.70
CA LEU A 468 34.20 -13.08 -20.10
C LEU A 468 34.23 -12.48 -18.69
N SER A 469 34.94 -13.12 -17.76
CA SER A 469 35.21 -12.58 -16.42
C SER A 469 36.71 -12.32 -16.28
N GLU A 470 37.07 -11.33 -15.46
CA GLU A 470 38.47 -11.12 -15.04
C GLU A 470 39.00 -12.26 -14.14
N LYS A 471 38.12 -13.16 -13.69
CA LYS A 471 38.39 -14.24 -12.74
C LYS A 471 37.70 -15.53 -13.14
N ASP A 472 38.50 -16.59 -13.27
CA ASP A 472 38.02 -17.98 -13.44
C ASP A 472 37.51 -18.59 -12.12
N SER A 473 37.87 -17.98 -10.97
CA SER A 473 37.36 -18.38 -9.65
C SER A 473 37.11 -17.24 -8.67
N ILE A 474 36.18 -17.47 -7.73
CA ILE A 474 35.76 -16.49 -6.71
C ILE A 474 35.78 -17.16 -5.33
N ASN A 475 36.44 -16.53 -4.36
CA ASN A 475 36.26 -16.86 -2.94
C ASN A 475 35.36 -15.78 -2.31
N THR A 476 34.32 -16.21 -1.60
CA THR A 476 33.36 -15.33 -0.91
C THR A 476 32.88 -15.97 0.39
N PHE A 477 32.09 -15.25 1.19
CA PHE A 477 31.45 -15.77 2.39
C PHE A 477 29.96 -16.01 2.15
N SER A 478 29.36 -16.90 2.95
CA SER A 478 27.91 -17.16 2.96
C SER A 478 27.07 -15.89 3.01
N ASN A 479 25.94 -15.87 2.28
CA ASN A 479 24.98 -14.77 2.17
C ASN A 479 25.53 -13.40 1.71
N LYS A 480 26.82 -13.31 1.36
CA LYS A 480 27.49 -12.04 1.03
C LYS A 480 27.05 -11.52 -0.34
N LYS A 481 26.52 -10.29 -0.38
CA LYS A 481 26.35 -9.54 -1.64
C LYS A 481 27.70 -8.96 -2.09
N PHE A 482 28.05 -9.16 -3.36
CA PHE A 482 29.24 -8.62 -4.01
C PHE A 482 28.94 -8.23 -5.47
N LYS A 483 29.92 -7.63 -6.15
CA LYS A 483 29.84 -7.29 -7.58
C LYS A 483 30.90 -8.05 -8.38
N LEU A 484 30.46 -8.79 -9.38
CA LEU A 484 31.32 -9.48 -10.35
C LEU A 484 31.54 -8.58 -11.58
N HIS A 485 32.77 -8.45 -12.04
CA HIS A 485 33.09 -7.74 -13.27
C HIS A 485 33.10 -8.74 -14.44
N ILE A 486 32.28 -8.47 -15.46
CA ILE A 486 32.27 -9.24 -16.72
C ILE A 486 32.34 -8.30 -17.93
N THR A 487 32.98 -8.74 -19.01
CA THR A 487 32.81 -8.15 -20.34
C THR A 487 31.72 -8.93 -21.06
N LEU A 488 30.59 -8.29 -21.37
CA LEU A 488 29.51 -8.88 -22.17
C LEU A 488 29.63 -8.41 -23.63
N LYS A 489 29.57 -9.34 -24.59
CA LYS A 489 29.82 -9.10 -26.01
C LYS A 489 28.67 -9.64 -26.87
N ASN A 490 28.00 -8.75 -27.60
CA ASN A 490 26.87 -9.08 -28.45
C ASN A 490 27.33 -9.34 -29.88
N ASN A 491 27.50 -10.62 -30.24
CA ASN A 491 27.77 -11.09 -31.60
C ASN A 491 26.48 -11.43 -32.38
N GLY A 492 25.32 -11.02 -31.86
CA GLY A 492 24.01 -11.25 -32.44
C GLY A 492 23.56 -10.11 -33.36
N LYS A 493 22.32 -10.22 -33.80
CA LYS A 493 21.57 -9.20 -34.56
C LYS A 493 20.56 -8.44 -33.69
N GLU A 494 20.23 -8.99 -32.52
CA GLU A 494 19.25 -8.43 -31.60
C GLU A 494 19.88 -7.40 -30.63
N ARG A 495 19.07 -6.41 -30.21
CA ARG A 495 19.45 -5.34 -29.27
C ARG A 495 19.02 -5.74 -27.86
N LEU A 496 19.96 -5.88 -26.92
CA LEU A 496 19.63 -6.22 -25.53
C LEU A 496 19.38 -4.96 -24.70
N VAL A 497 18.29 -4.90 -23.94
CA VAL A 497 17.97 -3.75 -23.08
C VAL A 497 17.06 -4.15 -21.92
N SER A 498 17.29 -3.59 -20.74
CA SER A 498 16.35 -3.69 -19.60
C SER A 498 15.25 -2.64 -19.74
N LEU A 499 14.20 -2.97 -20.49
CA LEU A 499 13.05 -2.11 -20.73
C LEU A 499 11.75 -2.95 -20.88
N PRO A 500 10.64 -2.61 -20.19
CA PRO A 500 9.34 -3.29 -20.33
C PRO A 500 8.79 -3.30 -21.76
N PRO A 501 7.89 -4.24 -22.14
CA PRO A 501 7.26 -5.25 -21.28
C PRO A 501 8.12 -6.51 -21.03
N CYS A 502 9.12 -6.77 -21.88
CA CYS A 502 9.96 -7.97 -21.79
C CYS A 502 11.45 -7.58 -21.67
N PRO A 503 11.88 -7.03 -20.51
CA PRO A 503 13.25 -6.56 -20.30
C PRO A 503 14.25 -7.72 -20.37
N VAL A 504 15.45 -7.41 -20.86
CA VAL A 504 16.58 -8.34 -20.98
C VAL A 504 17.60 -8.04 -19.91
N ASN A 505 17.72 -8.92 -18.92
CA ASN A 505 18.53 -8.74 -17.72
C ASN A 505 19.65 -9.78 -17.65
N ILE A 506 20.79 -9.40 -17.08
CA ILE A 506 21.82 -10.36 -16.67
C ILE A 506 21.39 -10.93 -15.32
N SER A 507 21.50 -12.24 -15.16
CA SER A 507 21.22 -12.95 -13.91
C SER A 507 22.21 -14.11 -13.75
N TYR A 508 22.01 -14.95 -12.74
CA TYR A 508 22.88 -16.06 -12.43
C TYR A 508 22.15 -17.21 -11.74
N HIS A 509 22.76 -18.39 -11.82
CA HIS A 509 22.42 -19.57 -11.04
C HIS A 509 23.63 -19.98 -10.18
N TRP A 510 23.39 -20.57 -9.01
CA TRP A 510 24.41 -21.25 -8.21
C TRP A 510 24.17 -22.76 -8.25
N LEU A 511 25.17 -23.53 -8.66
CA LEU A 511 25.10 -24.99 -8.76
C LEU A 511 26.09 -25.64 -7.80
N LYS A 512 25.72 -26.81 -7.27
CA LYS A 512 26.61 -27.69 -6.52
C LYS A 512 27.55 -28.48 -7.45
N THR A 513 28.52 -29.18 -6.88
CA THR A 513 29.52 -29.98 -7.62
C THR A 513 28.92 -31.15 -8.41
N ASP A 514 27.72 -31.61 -8.05
CA ASP A 514 26.93 -32.62 -8.77
C ASP A 514 26.11 -32.05 -9.95
N GLY A 515 26.04 -30.71 -10.09
CA GLY A 515 25.26 -30.02 -11.10
C GLY A 515 23.81 -29.67 -10.70
N THR A 516 23.39 -29.96 -9.47
CA THR A 516 22.09 -29.51 -8.94
C THR A 516 22.11 -28.01 -8.65
N TYR A 517 20.96 -27.34 -8.81
CA TYR A 517 20.81 -25.92 -8.47
C TYR A 517 20.63 -25.73 -6.96
N GLU A 518 21.45 -24.87 -6.37
CA GLU A 518 21.25 -24.31 -5.02
C GLU A 518 20.42 -23.01 -5.10
N VAL A 519 20.68 -22.19 -6.11
CA VAL A 519 19.88 -20.99 -6.42
C VAL A 519 19.63 -21.00 -7.92
N PHE A 520 18.36 -21.11 -8.34
CA PHE A 520 18.00 -20.97 -9.75
C PHE A 520 17.78 -19.51 -10.16
N ASP A 521 17.10 -18.68 -9.35
CA ASP A 521 16.70 -17.34 -9.77
C ASP A 521 17.54 -16.24 -9.07
N GLY A 522 18.63 -15.82 -9.73
CA GLY A 522 19.55 -14.79 -9.23
C GLY A 522 19.06 -13.34 -9.36
N LEU A 523 19.75 -12.41 -8.70
CA LEU A 523 19.44 -10.97 -8.83
C LEU A 523 19.60 -10.50 -10.28
N ARG A 524 18.67 -9.64 -10.72
CA ARG A 524 18.75 -8.97 -12.00
C ARG A 524 19.78 -7.85 -11.97
N THR A 525 20.63 -7.80 -12.99
CA THR A 525 21.50 -6.66 -13.32
C THR A 525 21.09 -6.10 -14.67
N GLU A 526 20.85 -4.80 -14.72
CA GLU A 526 20.28 -4.12 -15.88
C GLU A 526 21.27 -3.86 -17.02
N ILE A 527 20.76 -3.87 -18.26
CA ILE A 527 21.46 -3.48 -19.48
C ILE A 527 20.90 -2.12 -19.95
N LEU A 528 21.40 -1.03 -19.36
CA LEU A 528 21.17 0.33 -19.87
C LEU A 528 22.48 1.16 -19.92
N PRO A 529 22.78 1.84 -21.05
CA PRO A 529 22.06 1.85 -22.33
C PRO A 529 21.98 0.45 -22.97
N ALA A 530 21.15 0.29 -24.00
CA ALA A 530 21.06 -0.99 -24.71
C ALA A 530 22.43 -1.47 -25.20
N LEU A 531 22.70 -2.79 -25.18
CA LEU A 531 23.89 -3.40 -25.77
C LEU A 531 23.58 -3.79 -27.22
N ASN A 532 24.14 -3.04 -28.16
CA ASN A 532 23.83 -3.14 -29.58
C ASN A 532 24.54 -4.33 -30.26
N PRO A 533 24.06 -4.78 -31.43
CA PRO A 533 24.78 -5.74 -32.28
C PRO A 533 26.22 -5.31 -32.56
N ASN A 534 27.18 -6.22 -32.36
CA ASN A 534 28.63 -6.02 -32.44
C ASN A 534 29.23 -5.09 -31.36
N GLU A 535 28.48 -4.73 -30.32
CA GLU A 535 28.98 -4.01 -29.16
C GLU A 535 29.53 -4.98 -28.10
N GLN A 536 30.55 -4.54 -27.34
CA GLN A 536 30.96 -5.17 -26.09
C GLN A 536 31.04 -4.12 -24.99
N ARG A 537 30.74 -4.51 -23.74
CA ARG A 537 30.77 -3.59 -22.59
C ARG A 537 31.14 -4.31 -21.30
N ASP A 538 31.94 -3.65 -20.49
CA ASP A 538 32.27 -4.10 -19.14
C ASP A 538 31.15 -3.72 -18.17
N LEU A 539 30.68 -4.69 -17.39
CA LEU A 539 29.49 -4.60 -16.54
C LEU A 539 29.76 -5.20 -15.16
N GLN A 540 29.13 -4.62 -14.13
CA GLN A 540 29.20 -5.10 -12.75
C GLN A 540 27.88 -5.81 -12.37
N VAL A 541 27.89 -7.14 -12.41
CA VAL A 541 26.76 -7.98 -11.99
C VAL A 541 26.65 -7.99 -10.48
N ASP A 542 25.50 -7.63 -9.92
CA ASP A 542 25.19 -7.77 -8.49
C ASP A 542 24.85 -9.23 -8.17
N ILE A 543 25.62 -9.84 -7.26
CA ILE A 543 25.50 -11.26 -6.93
C ILE A 543 25.44 -11.46 -5.42
N VAL A 544 24.55 -12.33 -4.96
CA VAL A 544 24.49 -12.84 -3.58
C VAL A 544 25.00 -14.28 -3.57
N ALA A 545 25.90 -14.59 -2.64
CA ALA A 545 26.36 -15.96 -2.40
C ALA A 545 25.31 -16.80 -1.65
N PRO A 546 25.27 -18.14 -1.82
CA PRO A 546 24.42 -19.04 -1.05
C PRO A 546 24.63 -18.93 0.47
N GLN A 547 23.68 -19.45 1.23
CA GLN A 547 23.82 -19.61 2.68
C GLN A 547 24.80 -20.75 3.02
N GLU A 548 24.62 -21.91 2.39
CA GLU A 548 25.49 -23.06 2.64
C GLU A 548 26.91 -22.83 2.11
N HIS A 549 27.86 -23.49 2.77
CA HIS A 549 29.29 -23.31 2.56
C HIS A 549 29.88 -24.54 1.82
N GLY A 550 30.81 -24.31 0.91
CA GLY A 550 31.36 -25.37 0.07
C GLY A 550 31.92 -24.89 -1.27
N GLU A 551 32.10 -25.83 -2.18
CA GLU A 551 32.47 -25.56 -3.57
C GLU A 551 31.21 -25.57 -4.44
N TYR A 552 31.07 -24.50 -5.21
CA TYR A 552 29.93 -24.22 -6.08
C TYR A 552 30.43 -23.82 -7.47
N LYS A 553 29.50 -23.77 -8.41
CA LYS A 553 29.68 -23.25 -9.75
C LYS A 553 28.70 -22.10 -9.96
N LEU A 554 29.22 -20.89 -10.05
CA LEU A 554 28.45 -19.70 -10.37
C LEU A 554 28.28 -19.64 -11.89
N GLN A 555 27.04 -19.75 -12.35
CA GLN A 555 26.67 -19.79 -13.74
C GLN A 555 25.99 -18.47 -14.11
N ILE A 556 26.65 -17.62 -14.92
CA ILE A 556 26.07 -16.36 -15.39
C ILE A 556 25.28 -16.63 -16.68
N ASP A 557 24.07 -16.07 -16.79
CA ASP A 557 23.27 -16.14 -18.01
C ASP A 557 22.44 -14.85 -18.24
N LEU A 558 21.77 -14.76 -19.38
CA LEU A 558 20.78 -13.73 -19.68
C LEU A 558 19.37 -14.29 -19.58
N VAL A 559 18.45 -13.50 -19.03
CA VAL A 559 17.01 -13.77 -19.04
C VAL A 559 16.29 -12.64 -19.78
N GLN A 560 15.36 -12.99 -20.67
CA GLN A 560 14.30 -12.07 -21.09
C GLN A 560 13.05 -12.43 -20.29
N GLU A 561 12.57 -11.50 -19.46
CA GLU A 561 11.47 -11.80 -18.53
C GLU A 561 10.20 -12.21 -19.28
N GLY A 562 9.49 -13.21 -18.74
CA GLY A 562 8.32 -13.83 -19.39
C GLY A 562 8.61 -14.53 -20.73
N CYS A 563 9.87 -14.63 -21.15
CA CYS A 563 10.23 -15.06 -22.50
C CYS A 563 11.07 -16.35 -22.57
N PHE A 564 12.25 -16.34 -21.95
CA PHE A 564 13.20 -17.46 -21.84
C PHE A 564 14.50 -17.03 -21.13
N TRP A 565 15.25 -18.00 -20.59
CA TRP A 565 16.68 -17.91 -20.34
C TRP A 565 17.48 -18.19 -21.63
N LEU A 566 18.64 -17.57 -21.80
CA LEU A 566 19.44 -17.72 -23.01
C LEU A 566 19.99 -19.15 -23.15
N GLN A 567 20.33 -19.81 -22.05
CA GLN A 567 20.75 -21.21 -22.04
C GLN A 567 19.73 -22.19 -22.66
N GLU A 568 18.43 -21.88 -22.65
CA GLU A 568 17.38 -22.68 -23.32
C GLU A 568 17.53 -22.73 -24.84
N ILE A 569 18.21 -21.73 -25.42
CA ILE A 569 18.37 -21.56 -26.87
C ILE A 569 19.74 -22.06 -27.32
N THR A 570 20.77 -21.73 -26.54
CA THR A 570 22.17 -22.01 -26.86
C THR A 570 22.65 -23.38 -26.36
N ASN A 571 21.87 -24.04 -25.49
CA ASN A 571 22.26 -25.23 -24.70
C ASN A 571 23.54 -25.03 -23.87
N LYS A 572 23.87 -23.78 -23.52
CA LYS A 572 25.02 -23.41 -22.68
C LYS A 572 24.76 -22.07 -21.96
N PRO A 573 25.20 -21.90 -20.71
CA PRO A 573 25.28 -20.56 -20.12
C PRO A 573 26.32 -19.69 -20.84
N LEU A 574 26.25 -18.39 -20.58
CA LEU A 574 27.28 -17.43 -21.01
C LEU A 574 28.64 -17.69 -20.36
N LEU A 575 28.64 -17.96 -19.06
CA LEU A 575 29.87 -18.14 -18.30
C LEU A 575 29.67 -19.09 -17.11
N ASN A 576 30.70 -19.84 -16.77
CA ASN A 576 30.80 -20.63 -15.54
C ASN A 576 32.06 -20.20 -14.78
N ILE A 577 31.92 -19.95 -13.47
CA ILE A 577 33.01 -19.57 -12.59
C ILE A 577 33.03 -20.54 -11.40
N SER A 578 34.20 -21.09 -11.08
CA SER A 578 34.34 -21.95 -9.89
C SER A 578 34.35 -21.08 -8.64
N ALA A 579 33.44 -21.32 -7.70
CA ALA A 579 33.24 -20.45 -6.55
C ALA A 579 33.38 -21.23 -5.24
N LYS A 580 34.20 -20.73 -4.32
CA LYS A 580 34.30 -21.23 -2.95
C LYS A 580 33.55 -20.30 -2.01
N VAL A 581 32.54 -20.84 -1.33
CA VAL A 581 31.77 -20.14 -0.29
C VAL A 581 32.29 -20.62 1.05
N GLU A 582 32.92 -19.74 1.81
CA GLU A 582 33.43 -20.03 3.15
C GLU A 582 32.42 -19.55 4.21
N GLN A 583 32.35 -20.23 5.36
CA GLN A 583 31.48 -19.80 6.47
C GLN A 583 31.88 -18.38 6.90
N ASN A 584 30.90 -17.50 7.12
CA ASN A 584 31.17 -16.11 7.44
C ASN A 584 31.76 -16.00 8.87
N PRO A 585 32.98 -15.45 9.07
CA PRO A 585 33.62 -15.44 10.39
C PRO A 585 32.88 -14.62 11.46
N ASP A 586 31.96 -13.74 11.07
CA ASP A 586 31.08 -13.02 12.01
C ASP A 586 29.95 -13.92 12.56
N GLU A 587 29.55 -14.99 11.84
CA GLU A 587 28.53 -15.96 12.30
C GLU A 587 29.10 -16.95 13.34
N CYS A 588 30.42 -17.16 13.34
CA CYS A 588 31.14 -18.00 14.32
C CYS A 588 31.11 -17.44 15.78
N ARG A 589 30.38 -16.35 16.04
CA ARG A 589 30.07 -15.86 17.40
C ARG A 589 28.67 -16.23 17.90
N SER A 590 27.91 -17.00 17.11
CA SER A 590 26.53 -17.41 17.42
C SER A 590 26.35 -18.93 17.64
N GLU A 591 27.42 -19.74 17.60
CA GLU A 591 27.34 -21.20 17.74
C GLU A 591 27.21 -21.71 19.21
N GLU A 592 26.20 -21.24 19.95
CA GLU A 592 25.77 -21.87 21.22
C GLU A 592 24.27 -22.24 21.27
N SER A 593 23.65 -22.55 20.12
CA SER A 593 22.42 -23.37 20.09
C SER A 593 22.21 -24.09 18.73
N LYS A 594 22.55 -25.39 18.67
CA LYS A 594 22.18 -26.29 17.56
C LYS A 594 20.89 -27.07 17.88
N VAL A 595 20.41 -27.82 16.87
CA VAL A 595 19.42 -28.93 16.92
C VAL A 595 17.96 -28.48 16.90
N ASN A 596 17.10 -28.88 15.94
CA ASN A 596 17.31 -29.71 14.75
C ASN A 596 16.31 -29.34 13.63
N THR A 597 16.77 -29.27 12.39
CA THR A 597 15.94 -29.52 11.19
C THR A 597 16.09 -30.98 10.77
N PHE A 598 15.01 -31.60 10.29
CA PHE A 598 15.06 -32.95 9.73
C PHE A 598 15.26 -32.87 8.22
N GLU A 599 16.37 -33.43 7.72
CA GLU A 599 16.46 -33.82 6.30
C GLU A 599 15.62 -35.07 6.04
N ILE A 600 15.01 -35.12 4.86
CA ILE A 600 14.29 -36.28 4.34
C ILE A 600 15.30 -37.26 3.76
N LYS A 601 15.08 -38.56 3.98
CA LYS A 601 15.69 -39.63 3.19
C LYS A 601 14.59 -40.44 2.52
N ASP A 602 14.68 -40.57 1.20
CA ASP A 602 13.95 -41.59 0.46
C ASP A 602 14.51 -42.97 0.81
N ASP A 603 13.64 -43.89 1.23
CA ASP A 603 13.85 -45.33 1.14
C ASP A 603 12.47 -46.03 1.09
N GLU A 604 12.29 -46.87 0.06
CA GLU A 604 11.28 -47.94 -0.09
C GLU A 604 9.78 -47.64 0.20
N ILE A 605 9.05 -47.13 -0.81
CA ILE A 605 7.58 -47.26 -0.87
C ILE A 605 7.18 -48.56 -1.60
N ASN A 606 6.54 -49.48 -0.89
CA ASN A 606 6.00 -50.72 -1.46
C ASN A 606 4.59 -50.49 -2.06
N VAL A 607 4.49 -50.52 -3.39
CA VAL A 607 3.28 -50.12 -4.15
C VAL A 607 2.11 -51.08 -3.95
N GLU A 608 2.36 -52.38 -3.82
CA GLU A 608 1.34 -53.40 -3.55
C GLU A 608 0.50 -53.07 -2.30
N GLU A 609 1.14 -52.68 -1.19
CA GLU A 609 0.47 -52.43 0.09
C GLU A 609 -0.47 -51.20 0.02
N ILE A 610 -0.05 -50.17 -0.72
CA ILE A 610 -0.87 -48.97 -0.97
C ILE A 610 -2.08 -49.32 -1.86
N MET A 611 -1.86 -50.12 -2.92
CA MET A 611 -2.94 -50.54 -3.82
C MET A 611 -3.96 -51.47 -3.15
N GLU A 612 -3.54 -52.26 -2.16
CA GLU A 612 -4.45 -53.08 -1.35
C GLU A 612 -5.30 -52.20 -0.42
N LYS A 613 -4.68 -51.28 0.33
CA LYS A 613 -5.38 -50.27 1.16
C LYS A 613 -6.35 -49.38 0.37
N ILE A 614 -6.01 -48.99 -0.86
CA ILE A 614 -6.91 -48.22 -1.73
C ILE A 614 -8.14 -49.05 -2.12
N ARG A 615 -7.99 -50.34 -2.45
CA ARG A 615 -9.12 -51.23 -2.77
C ARG A 615 -10.02 -51.48 -1.57
N GLU A 616 -9.45 -51.54 -0.36
CA GLU A 616 -10.19 -51.68 0.89
C GLU A 616 -11.01 -50.42 1.20
N ASN A 617 -10.38 -49.24 1.14
CA ASN A 617 -11.07 -47.94 1.27
C ASN A 617 -12.20 -47.74 0.23
N ILE A 618 -12.02 -48.22 -1.02
CA ILE A 618 -13.06 -48.16 -2.06
C ILE A 618 -14.23 -49.12 -1.77
N ARG A 619 -14.01 -50.21 -1.00
CA ARG A 619 -15.11 -51.05 -0.51
C ARG A 619 -15.87 -50.38 0.64
N GLU A 620 -15.16 -49.88 1.66
CA GLU A 620 -15.81 -49.21 2.80
C GLU A 620 -16.66 -48.00 2.40
N ARG A 621 -16.24 -47.25 1.37
CA ARG A 621 -17.00 -46.12 0.83
C ARG A 621 -18.31 -46.54 0.12
N LYS A 622 -18.42 -47.78 -0.37
CA LYS A 622 -19.62 -48.26 -1.11
C LYS A 622 -20.74 -48.84 -0.24
N GLU A 623 -20.55 -48.93 1.08
CA GLU A 623 -21.57 -49.46 2.01
C GLU A 623 -22.21 -48.37 2.89
N LYS A 624 -22.00 -47.07 2.59
CA LYS A 624 -22.39 -45.94 3.47
C LYS A 624 -23.32 -44.87 2.87
N ASP A 625 -23.74 -44.99 1.62
CA ASP A 625 -24.71 -44.06 1.02
C ASP A 625 -26.16 -44.41 1.47
N ASP A 626 -26.70 -43.70 2.47
CA ASP A 626 -28.13 -43.74 2.85
C ASP A 626 -28.94 -42.83 1.91
N PRO A 627 -29.92 -43.34 1.12
CA PRO A 627 -30.58 -42.57 0.05
C PRO A 627 -31.39 -41.32 0.44
N LYS A 628 -31.44 -40.92 1.72
CA LYS A 628 -32.36 -39.88 2.23
C LYS A 628 -31.96 -38.45 1.94
N ASN A 629 -30.67 -38.16 1.77
CA ASN A 629 -30.20 -36.77 1.63
C ASN A 629 -30.57 -36.10 0.29
N ILE A 630 -31.17 -36.83 -0.66
CA ILE A 630 -31.56 -36.27 -1.96
C ILE A 630 -32.87 -35.46 -1.83
N GLU A 631 -33.84 -35.95 -1.04
CA GLU A 631 -35.14 -35.26 -0.86
C GLU A 631 -35.00 -33.94 -0.07
N GLU A 632 -34.10 -33.86 0.92
CA GLU A 632 -33.86 -32.61 1.67
C GLU A 632 -33.21 -31.52 0.79
N VAL A 633 -32.32 -31.89 -0.14
CA VAL A 633 -31.66 -30.92 -1.04
C VAL A 633 -32.67 -30.35 -2.05
N GLU A 634 -33.54 -31.17 -2.64
CA GLU A 634 -34.61 -30.67 -3.51
C GLU A 634 -35.60 -29.78 -2.73
N HIS A 635 -35.93 -30.12 -1.48
CA HIS A 635 -36.80 -29.27 -0.64
C HIS A 635 -36.20 -27.88 -0.41
N VAL A 636 -34.92 -27.79 -0.02
CA VAL A 636 -34.22 -26.52 0.23
C VAL A 636 -34.16 -25.64 -1.02
N PHE A 637 -33.88 -26.21 -2.21
CA PHE A 637 -33.92 -25.43 -3.46
C PHE A 637 -35.36 -25.03 -3.86
N SER A 638 -36.37 -25.83 -3.53
CA SER A 638 -37.78 -25.47 -3.76
C SER A 638 -38.27 -24.35 -2.84
N GLU A 639 -37.84 -24.30 -1.58
CA GLU A 639 -38.18 -23.23 -0.62
C GLU A 639 -37.43 -21.93 -0.93
N ALA A 640 -36.20 -22.02 -1.44
CA ALA A 640 -35.48 -20.86 -1.96
C ALA A 640 -36.14 -20.26 -3.22
N SER A 641 -36.67 -21.10 -4.10
CA SER A 641 -37.29 -20.67 -5.37
C SER A 641 -38.77 -20.23 -5.22
N SER A 642 -39.50 -20.78 -4.26
CA SER A 642 -40.91 -20.40 -3.99
C SER A 642 -41.06 -19.11 -3.17
N ASN A 643 -40.02 -18.64 -2.49
CA ASN A 643 -39.99 -17.33 -1.82
C ASN A 643 -39.64 -16.18 -2.77
N VAL A 644 -40.33 -16.08 -3.90
CA VAL A 644 -40.38 -14.83 -4.70
C VAL A 644 -41.11 -13.77 -3.88
N ARG A 645 -40.34 -13.01 -3.08
CA ARG A 645 -40.87 -11.84 -2.38
C ARG A 645 -41.32 -10.78 -3.38
N CYS A 646 -42.32 -10.02 -2.98
CA CYS A 646 -43.05 -9.11 -3.88
C CYS A 646 -42.10 -8.05 -4.48
N PRO A 647 -42.23 -7.70 -5.78
CA PRO A 647 -41.45 -6.62 -6.40
C PRO A 647 -41.48 -5.29 -5.64
N GLN A 648 -42.50 -5.08 -4.80
CA GLN A 648 -42.70 -3.90 -3.94
C GLN A 648 -41.60 -3.70 -2.88
N GLU A 649 -40.84 -4.73 -2.46
CA GLU A 649 -39.72 -4.52 -1.51
C GLU A 649 -38.59 -3.64 -2.11
N SER A 650 -38.52 -3.49 -3.44
CA SER A 650 -37.54 -2.61 -4.11
C SER A 650 -37.84 -1.11 -3.96
N GLU A 651 -39.11 -0.72 -3.78
CA GLU A 651 -39.47 0.67 -3.50
C GLU A 651 -39.19 1.02 -2.03
N VAL A 652 -39.34 0.06 -1.10
CA VAL A 652 -39.15 0.26 0.34
C VAL A 652 -37.71 0.67 0.70
N ILE A 653 -36.71 0.05 0.05
CA ILE A 653 -35.28 0.38 0.28
C ILE A 653 -34.97 1.82 -0.16
N ASN A 654 -35.70 2.37 -1.14
CA ASN A 654 -35.55 3.74 -1.62
C ASN A 654 -36.48 4.75 -0.91
N SER A 655 -37.57 4.33 -0.27
CA SER A 655 -38.46 5.22 0.49
C SER A 655 -37.95 5.51 1.91
N ASP A 656 -37.35 4.52 2.56
CA ASP A 656 -37.16 4.52 4.02
C ASP A 656 -35.77 5.01 4.48
N TYR A 657 -35.01 5.67 3.60
CA TYR A 657 -33.71 6.28 3.97
C TYR A 657 -33.86 7.40 5.00
N ASP A 658 -35.03 8.05 5.06
CA ASP A 658 -35.31 9.15 5.98
C ASP A 658 -36.04 8.70 7.26
N ILE A 659 -35.25 8.48 8.31
CA ILE A 659 -35.72 8.07 9.64
C ILE A 659 -36.43 9.19 10.45
N ARG A 660 -36.70 10.35 9.85
CA ARG A 660 -37.42 11.47 10.50
C ARG A 660 -38.94 11.25 10.50
N ASN A 661 -39.48 10.77 11.61
CA ASN A 661 -40.93 10.64 11.80
C ASN A 661 -41.62 12.01 12.06
N ASP A 662 -41.88 12.77 10.99
CA ASP A 662 -42.54 14.08 11.02
C ASP A 662 -44.03 14.03 11.41
N ASN A 663 -44.66 12.85 11.49
CA ASN A 663 -46.12 12.70 11.70
C ASN A 663 -46.60 12.89 13.16
N TYR A 664 -45.74 13.34 14.09
CA TYR A 664 -46.07 13.38 15.52
C TYR A 664 -46.88 14.62 15.96
N SER A 665 -48.21 14.53 15.90
CA SER A 665 -49.11 15.63 16.26
C SER A 665 -49.20 15.89 17.78
N ILE A 666 -48.40 16.85 18.29
CA ILE A 666 -48.41 17.26 19.70
C ILE A 666 -49.73 17.98 20.07
N SER A 667 -50.70 17.22 20.58
CA SER A 667 -52.00 17.70 21.06
C SER A 667 -52.16 17.62 22.60
N SER A 668 -53.24 18.17 23.14
CA SER A 668 -53.57 18.07 24.58
C SER A 668 -55.06 18.25 24.85
N HIS A 669 -55.69 17.26 25.47
CA HIS A 669 -57.15 17.22 25.70
C HIS A 669 -57.62 17.96 26.97
N ARG A 670 -56.83 18.89 27.54
CA ARG A 670 -57.21 19.65 28.75
C ARG A 670 -57.69 21.07 28.38
N PRO A 671 -58.98 21.42 28.60
CA PRO A 671 -59.61 22.58 27.94
C PRO A 671 -59.08 23.97 28.33
N PHE A 672 -58.40 24.11 29.47
CA PHE A 672 -57.86 25.41 29.93
C PHE A 672 -56.32 25.53 29.93
N PHE A 673 -55.60 24.40 29.92
CA PHE A 673 -54.12 24.37 29.97
C PHE A 673 -53.48 23.80 28.70
N GLY A 674 -54.27 23.23 27.77
CA GLY A 674 -53.77 22.54 26.59
C GLY A 674 -52.92 23.41 25.67
N THR A 675 -53.28 24.68 25.45
CA THR A 675 -52.53 25.64 24.62
C THR A 675 -51.19 26.07 25.23
N PHE A 676 -51.08 26.12 26.56
CA PHE A 676 -49.80 26.40 27.23
C PHE A 676 -48.87 25.18 27.18
N LEU A 677 -49.42 23.99 27.46
CA LEU A 677 -48.67 22.72 27.40
C LEU A 677 -48.20 22.37 25.98
N THR A 678 -49.00 22.64 24.93
CA THR A 678 -48.56 22.43 23.54
C THR A 678 -47.54 23.47 23.09
N LYS A 679 -47.64 24.74 23.51
CA LYS A 679 -46.56 25.73 23.29
C LYS A 679 -45.25 25.31 23.96
N GLY A 680 -45.28 24.96 25.25
CA GLY A 680 -44.09 24.51 25.99
C GLY A 680 -43.44 23.27 25.36
N ARG A 681 -44.25 22.26 25.00
CA ARG A 681 -43.76 21.07 24.31
C ARG A 681 -43.18 21.37 22.92
N LYS A 682 -43.80 22.27 22.13
CA LYS A 682 -43.26 22.69 20.83
C LYS A 682 -41.92 23.42 20.97
N LEU A 683 -41.75 24.23 22.00
CA LEU A 683 -40.50 24.97 22.25
C LEU A 683 -39.37 24.00 22.62
N VAL A 684 -39.61 23.07 23.56
CA VAL A 684 -38.64 22.01 23.91
C VAL A 684 -38.35 21.09 22.71
N HIS A 685 -39.36 20.72 21.92
CA HIS A 685 -39.16 19.87 20.75
C HIS A 685 -38.37 20.57 19.62
N GLY A 686 -38.57 21.88 19.42
CA GLY A 686 -37.76 22.68 18.49
C GLY A 686 -36.29 22.78 18.91
N GLU A 687 -36.03 22.94 20.20
CA GLU A 687 -34.66 23.02 20.70
C GLU A 687 -33.96 21.65 20.72
N ILE A 688 -34.69 20.55 20.97
CA ILE A 688 -34.17 19.19 20.76
C ILE A 688 -33.84 18.96 19.28
N ARG A 689 -34.73 19.36 18.34
CA ARG A 689 -34.47 19.27 16.90
C ARG A 689 -33.16 19.95 16.49
N ARG A 690 -32.82 21.11 17.05
CA ARG A 690 -31.55 21.82 16.74
C ARG A 690 -30.29 20.98 16.96
N TYR A 691 -30.27 20.11 17.97
CA TYR A 691 -29.12 19.23 18.25
C TYR A 691 -29.24 17.83 17.63
N VAL A 692 -30.48 17.35 17.41
CA VAL A 692 -30.77 15.97 17.02
C VAL A 692 -31.00 15.83 15.50
N ASP A 693 -31.64 16.81 14.86
CA ASP A 693 -31.87 16.78 13.41
C ASP A 693 -30.57 16.79 12.58
N PRO A 694 -29.48 17.52 12.94
CA PRO A 694 -28.21 17.42 12.21
C PRO A 694 -27.56 16.03 12.28
N VAL A 695 -27.77 15.31 13.39
CA VAL A 695 -27.29 13.93 13.56
C VAL A 695 -28.12 12.99 12.69
N PHE A 696 -29.45 13.10 12.71
CA PHE A 696 -30.30 12.32 11.80
C PHE A 696 -30.12 12.70 10.33
N GLN A 697 -29.82 13.94 9.98
CA GLN A 697 -29.45 14.32 8.61
C GLN A 697 -28.16 13.65 8.16
N LYS A 698 -27.11 13.64 9.00
CA LYS A 698 -25.88 12.89 8.70
C LYS A 698 -26.14 11.38 8.60
N GLN A 699 -27.00 10.81 9.45
CA GLN A 699 -27.37 9.40 9.37
C GLN A 699 -28.20 9.08 8.12
N SER A 700 -29.21 9.87 7.76
CA SER A 700 -30.00 9.68 6.53
C SER A 700 -29.14 9.90 5.27
N GLN A 701 -28.16 10.82 5.29
CA GLN A 701 -27.20 10.98 4.20
C GLN A 701 -26.25 9.79 4.09
N LEU A 702 -25.78 9.25 5.23
CA LEU A 702 -24.97 8.02 5.26
C LEU A 702 -25.79 6.83 4.74
N ASN A 703 -27.04 6.68 5.18
CA ASN A 703 -27.96 5.64 4.72
C ASN A 703 -28.22 5.75 3.22
N TYR A 704 -28.46 6.97 2.70
CA TYR A 704 -28.67 7.24 1.27
C TYR A 704 -27.42 6.88 0.44
N ASN A 705 -26.24 7.33 0.87
CA ASN A 705 -24.98 7.00 0.20
C ASN A 705 -24.71 5.48 0.24
N LEU A 706 -25.01 4.81 1.36
CA LEU A 706 -24.85 3.37 1.52
C LEU A 706 -25.86 2.59 0.64
N ALA A 707 -27.10 3.06 0.53
CA ALA A 707 -28.10 2.48 -0.36
C ALA A 707 -27.70 2.64 -1.83
N GLY A 708 -27.12 3.77 -2.21
CA GLY A 708 -26.49 3.98 -3.53
C GLY A 708 -25.39 2.96 -3.79
N VAL A 709 -24.39 2.86 -2.91
CA VAL A 709 -23.29 1.87 -3.02
C VAL A 709 -23.80 0.42 -3.05
N LEU A 710 -24.85 0.09 -2.30
CA LEU A 710 -25.50 -1.23 -2.35
C LEU A 710 -26.26 -1.47 -3.66
N SER A 711 -26.84 -0.42 -4.27
CA SER A 711 -27.46 -0.49 -5.59
C SER A 711 -26.41 -0.68 -6.69
N ASP A 712 -25.31 0.09 -6.66
CA ASP A 712 -24.19 -0.04 -7.61
C ASP A 712 -23.52 -1.42 -7.49
N ALA A 713 -23.32 -1.90 -6.26
CA ALA A 713 -22.82 -3.25 -5.99
C ALA A 713 -23.80 -4.33 -6.48
N LYS A 714 -25.12 -4.09 -6.37
CA LYS A 714 -26.14 -5.00 -6.92
C LYS A 714 -26.13 -5.00 -8.45
N GLU A 715 -26.12 -3.86 -9.13
CA GLU A 715 -26.01 -3.82 -10.60
C GLU A 715 -24.71 -4.47 -11.09
N THR A 716 -23.62 -4.30 -10.35
CA THR A 716 -22.35 -4.98 -10.61
C THR A 716 -22.46 -6.49 -10.42
N ALA A 717 -23.14 -6.95 -9.35
CA ALA A 717 -23.37 -8.37 -9.09
C ALA A 717 -24.31 -9.01 -10.13
N ASP A 718 -25.39 -8.33 -10.51
CA ASP A 718 -26.32 -8.74 -11.57
C ASP A 718 -25.59 -8.76 -12.93
N SER A 719 -24.73 -7.78 -13.23
CA SER A 719 -23.87 -7.77 -14.41
C SER A 719 -22.88 -8.95 -14.44
N CYS A 720 -22.28 -9.29 -13.29
CA CYS A 720 -21.44 -10.48 -13.16
C CYS A 720 -22.24 -11.79 -13.27
N SER A 721 -23.44 -11.86 -12.70
CA SER A 721 -24.33 -13.03 -12.81
C SER A 721 -24.71 -13.29 -14.27
N ASN A 722 -25.13 -12.26 -15.01
CA ASN A 722 -25.42 -12.33 -16.45
C ASN A 722 -24.18 -12.76 -17.28
N LYS A 723 -22.98 -12.31 -16.91
CA LYS A 723 -21.72 -12.77 -17.54
C LYS A 723 -21.42 -14.24 -17.22
N VAL A 724 -21.63 -14.68 -15.98
CA VAL A 724 -21.44 -16.09 -15.57
C VAL A 724 -22.45 -17.00 -16.27
N GLU A 725 -23.71 -16.58 -16.43
CA GLU A 725 -24.72 -17.34 -17.16
C GLU A 725 -24.38 -17.45 -18.66
N LYS A 726 -23.94 -16.35 -19.28
CA LYS A 726 -23.43 -16.38 -20.67
C LYS A 726 -22.20 -17.28 -20.82
N LEU A 727 -21.25 -17.23 -19.88
CA LEU A 727 -20.07 -18.10 -19.88
C LEU A 727 -20.42 -19.57 -19.65
N LYS A 728 -21.44 -19.89 -18.84
CA LYS A 728 -21.95 -21.27 -18.71
C LYS A 728 -22.49 -21.80 -20.03
N LEU A 729 -23.28 -21.01 -20.76
CA LEU A 729 -23.81 -21.40 -22.07
C LEU A 729 -22.69 -21.59 -23.11
N GLU A 730 -21.65 -20.74 -23.09
CA GLU A 730 -20.47 -20.90 -23.94
C GLU A 730 -19.63 -22.14 -23.56
N ILE A 731 -19.52 -22.48 -22.28
CA ILE A 731 -18.87 -23.71 -21.81
C ILE A 731 -19.68 -24.96 -22.21
N GLU A 732 -20.99 -24.98 -22.00
CA GLU A 732 -21.88 -26.10 -22.36
C GLU A 732 -21.83 -26.38 -23.87
N GLN A 733 -21.83 -25.32 -24.69
CA GLN A 733 -21.63 -25.44 -26.14
C GLN A 733 -20.25 -25.99 -26.51
N LEU A 734 -19.17 -25.57 -25.83
CA LEU A 734 -17.81 -26.10 -26.04
C LEU A 734 -17.67 -27.56 -25.57
N GLU A 735 -18.38 -27.98 -24.52
CA GLU A 735 -18.38 -29.36 -24.06
C GLU A 735 -19.05 -30.31 -25.06
N ASP A 736 -20.18 -29.93 -25.64
CA ASP A 736 -20.84 -30.71 -26.70
C ASP A 736 -20.00 -30.74 -28.00
N GLU A 737 -19.32 -29.65 -28.37
CA GLU A 737 -18.32 -29.69 -29.47
C GLU A 737 -17.15 -30.63 -29.15
N ASN A 738 -16.61 -30.61 -27.93
CA ASN A 738 -15.50 -31.47 -27.51
C ASN A 738 -15.90 -32.96 -27.49
N LYS A 739 -17.13 -33.26 -27.11
CA LYS A 739 -17.77 -34.59 -27.19
C LYS A 739 -17.99 -35.06 -28.64
N LEU A 740 -18.35 -34.16 -29.54
CA LEU A 740 -18.41 -34.43 -30.98
C LEU A 740 -17.00 -34.65 -31.59
N LEU A 741 -15.97 -33.95 -31.11
CA LEU A 741 -14.58 -34.23 -31.48
C LEU A 741 -14.10 -35.59 -30.95
N LYS A 742 -14.38 -35.93 -29.69
CA LYS A 742 -14.00 -37.23 -29.08
C LYS A 742 -14.58 -38.41 -29.87
N SER A 743 -15.87 -38.38 -30.20
CA SER A 743 -16.48 -39.45 -31.02
C SER A 743 -15.89 -39.56 -32.43
N LYS A 744 -15.48 -38.44 -33.06
CA LYS A 744 -14.70 -38.47 -34.32
C LYS A 744 -13.31 -39.07 -34.14
N VAL A 745 -12.61 -38.77 -33.04
CA VAL A 745 -11.29 -39.35 -32.74
C VAL A 745 -11.38 -40.85 -32.47
N GLU A 746 -12.42 -41.31 -31.77
CA GLU A 746 -12.70 -42.74 -31.56
C GLU A 746 -13.01 -43.46 -32.88
N GLN A 747 -13.82 -42.85 -33.77
CA GLN A 747 -14.07 -43.40 -35.11
C GLN A 747 -12.78 -43.51 -35.94
N LEU A 748 -11.97 -42.45 -36.00
CA LEU A 748 -10.70 -42.45 -36.74
C LEU A 748 -9.68 -43.43 -36.15
N SER A 749 -9.66 -43.62 -34.83
CA SER A 749 -8.83 -44.62 -34.15
C SER A 749 -9.27 -46.05 -34.51
N SER A 750 -10.58 -46.30 -34.53
CA SER A 750 -11.18 -47.58 -34.98
C SER A 750 -10.83 -47.90 -36.45
N GLU A 751 -10.97 -46.91 -37.35
CA GLU A 751 -10.58 -47.04 -38.76
C GLU A 751 -9.07 -47.28 -38.92
N THR A 752 -8.24 -46.64 -38.09
CA THR A 752 -6.78 -46.79 -38.09
C THR A 752 -6.34 -48.17 -37.60
N GLU A 753 -6.87 -48.68 -36.49
CA GLU A 753 -6.58 -50.05 -36.02
C GLU A 753 -7.12 -51.11 -37.01
N LYS A 754 -8.27 -50.86 -37.66
CA LYS A 754 -8.75 -51.74 -38.73
C LYS A 754 -7.77 -51.80 -39.90
N LEU A 755 -7.35 -50.65 -40.46
CA LEU A 755 -6.35 -50.58 -41.53
C LEU A 755 -5.02 -51.24 -41.13
N LYS A 756 -4.55 -50.99 -39.91
CA LYS A 756 -3.36 -51.61 -39.33
C LYS A 756 -3.50 -53.14 -39.23
N SER A 757 -4.67 -53.66 -38.85
CA SER A 757 -4.95 -55.10 -38.81
C SER A 757 -4.97 -55.74 -40.21
N GLU A 758 -5.49 -55.04 -41.22
CA GLU A 758 -5.52 -55.50 -42.62
C GLU A 758 -4.11 -55.50 -43.21
N VAL A 759 -3.32 -54.46 -42.98
CA VAL A 759 -1.91 -54.36 -43.41
C VAL A 759 -1.04 -55.42 -42.74
N VAL A 760 -1.13 -55.58 -41.41
CA VAL A 760 -0.39 -56.63 -40.67
C VAL A 760 -0.83 -58.02 -41.13
N GLY A 761 -2.12 -58.23 -41.41
CA GLY A 761 -2.64 -59.48 -41.95
C GLY A 761 -2.13 -59.80 -43.36
N SER A 762 -1.94 -58.79 -44.21
CA SER A 762 -1.35 -58.95 -45.55
C SER A 762 0.14 -59.25 -45.47
N ILE A 763 0.91 -58.44 -44.72
CA ILE A 763 2.35 -58.63 -44.52
C ILE A 763 2.63 -60.01 -43.92
N LYS A 764 1.83 -60.45 -42.94
CA LYS A 764 1.99 -61.78 -42.34
C LYS A 764 1.82 -62.91 -43.36
N LYS A 765 0.86 -62.82 -44.28
CA LYS A 765 0.67 -63.82 -45.36
C LYS A 765 1.83 -63.84 -46.34
N GLU A 766 2.38 -62.68 -46.71
CA GLU A 766 3.58 -62.61 -47.57
C GLU A 766 4.80 -63.20 -46.85
N VAL A 767 5.00 -62.87 -45.58
CA VAL A 767 6.10 -63.43 -44.76
C VAL A 767 5.94 -64.95 -44.58
N GLU A 768 4.73 -65.48 -44.33
CA GLU A 768 4.48 -66.93 -44.26
C GLU A 768 4.71 -67.62 -45.62
N SER A 769 4.36 -66.97 -46.73
CA SER A 769 4.67 -67.45 -48.09
C SER A 769 6.19 -67.48 -48.35
N ILE A 770 6.92 -66.43 -47.97
CA ILE A 770 8.38 -66.36 -48.12
C ILE A 770 9.05 -67.40 -47.22
N VAL A 771 8.65 -67.52 -45.95
CA VAL A 771 9.21 -68.48 -44.98
C VAL A 771 8.95 -69.91 -45.41
N SER A 772 7.75 -70.24 -45.91
CA SER A 772 7.49 -71.58 -46.46
C SER A 772 8.35 -71.88 -47.70
N THR A 773 8.57 -70.90 -48.58
CA THR A 773 9.46 -71.03 -49.74
C THR A 773 10.93 -71.23 -49.32
N VAL A 774 11.41 -70.45 -48.34
CA VAL A 774 12.78 -70.57 -47.80
C VAL A 774 12.97 -71.88 -47.05
N ASN A 775 11.98 -72.36 -46.29
CA ASN A 775 12.04 -73.67 -45.64
C ASN A 775 12.08 -74.81 -46.66
N LEU A 776 11.33 -74.72 -47.76
CA LEU A 776 11.42 -75.69 -48.87
C LEU A 776 12.82 -75.72 -49.51
N ASP A 777 13.44 -74.57 -49.73
CA ASP A 777 14.81 -74.47 -50.24
C ASP A 777 15.86 -74.98 -49.21
N LEU A 778 15.66 -74.70 -47.92
CA LEU A 778 16.48 -75.24 -46.83
C LEU A 778 16.34 -76.76 -46.68
N GLU A 779 15.14 -77.32 -46.81
CA GLU A 779 14.92 -78.78 -46.79
C GLU A 779 15.53 -79.45 -48.02
N ASN A 780 15.39 -78.86 -49.21
CA ASN A 780 16.06 -79.33 -50.42
C ASN A 780 17.59 -79.31 -50.28
N LYS A 781 18.15 -78.24 -49.70
CA LYS A 781 19.59 -78.13 -49.40
C LYS A 781 20.06 -79.11 -48.32
N ALA A 782 19.28 -79.30 -47.26
CA ALA A 782 19.57 -80.28 -46.21
C ALA A 782 19.48 -81.73 -46.72
N TRP A 783 18.53 -82.03 -47.62
CA TRP A 783 18.43 -83.30 -48.33
C TRP A 783 19.64 -83.52 -49.24
N LEU A 784 20.05 -82.51 -50.03
CA LEU A 784 21.28 -82.54 -50.83
C LEU A 784 22.52 -82.80 -49.95
N ASN A 785 22.62 -82.15 -48.78
CA ASN A 785 23.69 -82.40 -47.83
C ASN A 785 23.69 -83.84 -47.31
N ARG A 786 22.54 -84.39 -46.89
CA ARG A 786 22.43 -85.80 -46.48
C ARG A 786 22.77 -86.78 -47.62
N VAL A 787 22.46 -86.43 -48.88
CA VAL A 787 22.83 -87.23 -50.06
C VAL A 787 24.34 -87.16 -50.32
N LEU A 788 25.00 -86.02 -50.07
CA LEU A 788 26.46 -85.87 -50.12
C LEU A 788 27.13 -86.63 -48.97
N GLU A 789 26.68 -86.44 -47.73
CA GLU A 789 27.17 -87.11 -46.52
C GLU A 789 27.03 -88.63 -46.63
N SER A 790 25.91 -89.16 -47.13
CA SER A 790 25.72 -90.60 -47.34
C SER A 790 26.55 -91.20 -48.48
N LYS A 791 27.12 -90.37 -49.37
CA LYS A 791 28.16 -90.78 -50.33
C LYS A 791 29.56 -90.72 -49.72
N ILE A 792 29.83 -89.73 -48.88
CA ILE A 792 31.12 -89.55 -48.17
C ILE A 792 31.31 -90.67 -47.12
N GLN A 793 30.30 -90.94 -46.29
CA GLN A 793 30.33 -92.02 -45.28
C GLN A 793 30.27 -93.44 -45.86
N LYS A 794 30.10 -93.59 -47.18
CA LYS A 794 30.27 -94.88 -47.88
C LYS A 794 31.67 -95.07 -48.50
N GLY A 795 32.56 -94.08 -48.38
CA GLY A 795 33.94 -94.15 -48.88
C GLY A 795 34.97 -94.66 -47.86
N LEU A 796 34.76 -94.39 -46.56
CA LEU A 796 35.71 -94.70 -45.47
C LEU A 796 34.94 -95.02 -44.17
N GLY A 797 35.42 -95.91 -43.28
CA GLY A 797 36.62 -96.73 -43.42
C GLY A 797 37.28 -97.16 -42.10
N ASN A 798 36.60 -97.99 -41.29
CA ASN A 798 37.12 -98.71 -40.12
C ASN A 798 37.56 -97.89 -38.87
N GLN A 799 37.82 -98.68 -37.81
CA GLN A 799 38.36 -98.37 -36.47
C GLN A 799 37.40 -97.61 -35.53
N GLU A 800 36.93 -98.14 -34.40
CA GLU A 800 37.50 -98.97 -33.31
C GLU A 800 38.04 -98.15 -32.11
N THR A 801 37.49 -98.49 -30.94
CA THR A 801 38.08 -98.46 -29.59
C THR A 801 38.52 -97.12 -28.97
N ASP A 802 38.84 -97.05 -27.66
CA ASP A 802 38.14 -97.54 -26.43
C ASP A 802 38.88 -96.94 -25.21
N THR A 803 38.30 -97.05 -24.01
CA THR A 803 38.93 -96.89 -22.67
C THR A 803 39.34 -95.48 -22.20
N SER A 804 39.62 -95.24 -20.90
CA SER A 804 38.86 -95.58 -19.67
C SER A 804 39.42 -94.83 -18.44
N GLY A 805 38.59 -94.54 -17.43
CA GLY A 805 39.00 -94.08 -16.08
C GLY A 805 37.82 -93.45 -15.32
N LYS A 806 37.12 -94.12 -14.38
CA LYS A 806 37.50 -94.63 -13.04
C LYS A 806 37.75 -93.52 -12.00
N ALA A 807 37.15 -93.53 -10.80
CA ALA A 807 36.08 -94.40 -10.24
C ALA A 807 35.46 -93.83 -8.93
N ASN A 808 34.30 -94.39 -8.52
CA ASN A 808 33.70 -94.39 -7.17
C ASN A 808 33.16 -93.02 -6.61
N THR A 809 32.19 -92.97 -5.69
CA THR A 809 31.61 -94.02 -4.79
C THR A 809 30.11 -93.79 -4.47
N GLN A 810 29.38 -94.90 -4.26
CA GLN A 810 28.14 -95.10 -3.47
C GLN A 810 27.17 -93.92 -3.15
N THR A 811 26.01 -93.96 -3.84
CA THR A 811 24.63 -93.98 -3.28
C THR A 811 24.36 -93.50 -1.83
N ASN A 812 23.47 -92.51 -1.67
CA ASN A 812 22.29 -92.68 -0.79
C ASN A 812 21.12 -91.70 -1.03
N ALA A 813 19.98 -92.00 -0.42
CA ALA A 813 18.61 -91.52 -0.66
C ALA A 813 18.28 -90.00 -0.50
N PRO A 814 17.16 -89.52 -1.09
CA PRO A 814 16.66 -88.13 -0.98
C PRO A 814 15.47 -87.92 0.00
N GLY A 815 15.14 -86.65 0.29
CA GLY A 815 13.85 -86.19 0.86
C GLY A 815 13.41 -84.86 0.22
N LYS A 816 12.19 -84.69 -0.33
CA LYS A 816 10.83 -84.57 0.29
C LYS A 816 10.53 -83.13 0.77
N THR A 817 9.36 -82.48 0.64
CA THR A 817 8.00 -82.69 0.03
C THR A 817 7.28 -81.31 0.07
N ASN A 818 6.19 -80.93 -0.63
CA ASN A 818 5.24 -81.48 -1.63
C ASN A 818 4.69 -80.27 -2.48
N ALA A 819 3.98 -80.35 -3.63
CA ALA A 819 2.71 -80.99 -4.04
C ALA A 819 1.42 -80.40 -3.37
N GLN A 820 0.27 -80.14 -4.04
CA GLN A 820 -0.12 -80.26 -5.46
C GLN A 820 -1.55 -79.66 -5.73
N ILE A 821 -1.81 -79.13 -6.95
CA ILE A 821 -3.01 -79.31 -7.81
C ILE A 821 -4.46 -78.88 -7.36
N ASN A 822 -5.08 -78.03 -8.21
CA ASN A 822 -6.49 -77.90 -8.68
C ASN A 822 -7.74 -77.61 -7.80
N SER A 823 -8.63 -76.80 -8.43
CA SER A 823 -10.11 -76.90 -8.57
C SER A 823 -11.08 -76.78 -7.37
N SER A 824 -11.67 -75.58 -7.26
CA SER A 824 -13.13 -75.30 -7.24
C SER A 824 -14.14 -76.23 -6.51
N GLY A 825 -14.76 -75.69 -5.44
CA GLY A 825 -16.23 -75.51 -5.40
C GLY A 825 -17.06 -76.25 -4.33
N ARG A 826 -18.05 -75.51 -3.76
CA ARG A 826 -19.18 -75.97 -2.88
C ARG A 826 -18.77 -76.49 -1.47
N THR A 827 -19.59 -76.48 -0.41
CA THR A 827 -21.04 -76.16 -0.23
C THR A 827 -21.36 -75.78 1.24
N ASN A 828 -22.52 -75.12 1.49
CA ASN A 828 -23.45 -75.19 2.66
C ASN A 828 -22.92 -75.17 4.12
N ALA A 829 -23.35 -74.23 4.99
CA ALA A 829 -24.59 -74.22 5.83
C ALA A 829 -24.49 -75.09 7.13
N GLN A 830 -25.30 -74.98 8.20
CA GLN A 830 -26.64 -74.38 8.41
C GLN A 830 -26.97 -74.28 9.94
N ASN A 831 -27.85 -73.35 10.37
CA ASN A 831 -28.63 -73.37 11.65
C ASN A 831 -27.83 -73.29 12.99
N ASN A 832 -28.41 -73.13 14.21
CA ASN A 832 -29.82 -73.11 14.66
C ASN A 832 -30.09 -72.11 15.85
N SER A 833 -31.20 -72.26 16.60
CA SER A 833 -31.87 -71.17 17.35
C SER A 833 -32.32 -71.47 18.81
N PHE A 834 -32.73 -70.40 19.54
CA PHE A 834 -33.49 -70.31 20.82
C PHE A 834 -32.85 -70.60 22.21
N GLY A 835 -33.09 -69.70 23.19
CA GLY A 835 -32.85 -69.96 24.64
C GLY A 835 -33.08 -68.76 25.62
N LYS A 836 -34.19 -68.75 26.37
CA LYS A 836 -34.63 -67.80 27.44
C LYS A 836 -33.87 -67.95 28.79
N ALA A 837 -33.93 -67.08 29.82
CA ALA A 837 -34.37 -65.68 30.05
C ALA A 837 -34.11 -65.24 31.55
N ASN A 838 -34.42 -63.97 31.90
CA ASN A 838 -34.66 -63.39 33.26
C ASN A 838 -33.45 -63.24 34.24
N ALA A 839 -33.36 -62.27 35.16
CA ALA A 839 -34.04 -60.96 35.46
C ALA A 839 -33.15 -60.19 36.51
N GLN A 840 -33.51 -59.16 37.32
CA GLN A 840 -34.75 -58.45 37.68
C GLN A 840 -34.44 -57.09 38.42
N ASN A 841 -35.40 -56.16 38.49
CA ASN A 841 -35.47 -54.95 39.37
C ASN A 841 -34.47 -53.79 39.07
N ASN A 842 -34.72 -52.52 39.46
CA ASN A 842 -35.81 -51.93 40.28
C ASN A 842 -36.31 -50.56 39.72
N SER A 843 -37.19 -49.83 40.41
CA SER A 843 -38.02 -48.75 39.82
C SER A 843 -38.18 -47.44 40.64
N SER A 844 -38.94 -46.48 40.07
CA SER A 844 -39.46 -45.18 40.59
C SER A 844 -38.56 -43.92 40.49
N GLY A 845 -39.08 -42.70 40.20
CA GLY A 845 -40.36 -42.35 39.55
C GLY A 845 -40.98 -40.97 39.88
N LYS A 846 -41.81 -40.45 38.94
CA LYS A 846 -42.84 -39.36 39.06
C LYS A 846 -42.36 -37.89 39.11
N ALA A 847 -43.13 -36.88 38.65
CA ALA A 847 -44.30 -36.84 37.74
C ALA A 847 -44.61 -35.39 37.26
N ASN A 848 -45.48 -35.24 36.24
CA ASN A 848 -46.00 -33.97 35.72
C ASN A 848 -46.88 -33.19 36.71
N THR A 849 -46.94 -31.86 36.56
CA THR A 849 -48.24 -31.13 36.51
C THR A 849 -48.11 -29.84 35.68
N GLN A 850 -49.25 -29.22 35.36
CA GLN A 850 -49.44 -28.09 34.45
C GLN A 850 -50.33 -27.02 35.15
N ILE A 851 -50.74 -25.95 34.45
CA ILE A 851 -51.95 -25.08 34.70
C ILE A 851 -51.76 -23.74 35.49
N THR A 852 -51.81 -22.65 34.69
CA THR A 852 -52.46 -21.31 34.86
C THR A 852 -52.13 -20.26 35.96
N ALA A 853 -51.72 -19.08 35.47
CA ALA A 853 -52.38 -17.75 35.56
C ALA A 853 -52.45 -16.87 36.86
N SER A 854 -52.03 -15.60 36.66
CA SER A 854 -52.58 -14.32 37.20
C SER A 854 -52.64 -14.03 38.72
N GLY A 855 -52.23 -12.82 39.19
CA GLY A 855 -52.49 -12.48 40.60
C GLY A 855 -52.14 -11.16 41.32
N ASN A 856 -51.69 -10.06 40.68
CA ASN A 856 -51.88 -8.66 41.17
C ASN A 856 -51.17 -8.11 42.47
N THR A 857 -51.14 -6.76 42.60
CA THR A 857 -50.88 -5.90 43.80
C THR A 857 -49.50 -5.95 44.53
N ASN A 858 -48.73 -4.85 44.63
CA ASN A 858 -48.84 -3.65 45.52
C ASN A 858 -48.54 -3.96 47.03
N THR A 859 -47.80 -3.16 47.82
CA THR A 859 -47.46 -1.70 47.76
C THR A 859 -46.10 -1.42 48.49
N PRO A 860 -45.57 -0.17 48.64
CA PRO A 860 -44.11 0.07 48.67
C PRO A 860 -43.46 0.35 50.06
N VAL A 861 -42.13 0.44 50.06
CA VAL A 861 -41.33 1.17 51.05
C VAL A 861 -40.61 2.33 50.35
N THR A 862 -40.64 3.52 50.95
CA THR A 862 -40.03 4.74 50.40
C THR A 862 -38.63 4.98 50.95
N ALA A 863 -37.66 5.14 50.06
CA ALA A 863 -36.36 5.75 50.35
C ALA A 863 -36.04 6.74 49.22
N SER A 864 -35.59 7.94 49.57
CA SER A 864 -35.39 9.06 48.65
C SER A 864 -33.92 9.33 48.42
N VAL A 865 -33.49 9.33 47.15
CA VAL A 865 -32.17 9.78 46.71
C VAL A 865 -32.35 10.60 45.43
N ASN A 866 -31.68 11.76 45.35
CA ASN A 866 -31.48 12.50 44.10
C ASN A 866 -30.20 12.00 43.45
N THR A 867 -30.23 11.67 42.16
CA THR A 867 -29.05 11.66 41.29
C THR A 867 -29.46 12.03 39.86
N ASP A 868 -28.59 12.76 39.16
CA ASP A 868 -28.62 12.86 37.70
C ASP A 868 -28.35 11.49 37.07
N PRO A 869 -28.83 11.21 35.84
CA PRO A 869 -28.55 9.96 35.14
C PRO A 869 -27.13 9.98 34.55
N GLN A 870 -26.11 9.82 35.42
CA GLN A 870 -24.77 9.44 34.96
C GLN A 870 -24.83 8.10 34.22
N LEU A 871 -24.09 7.99 33.11
CA LEU A 871 -23.96 6.74 32.39
C LEU A 871 -23.22 5.73 33.28
N ASN A 872 -23.86 4.61 33.60
CA ASN A 872 -23.23 3.55 34.38
C ASN A 872 -22.18 2.82 33.52
N TYR A 873 -20.92 3.20 33.69
CA TYR A 873 -19.81 2.72 32.86
C TYR A 873 -19.54 1.22 33.03
N TYR A 874 -19.79 0.66 34.21
CA TYR A 874 -19.75 -0.79 34.45
C TYR A 874 -20.73 -1.56 33.53
N VAL A 875 -21.97 -1.08 33.38
CA VAL A 875 -22.97 -1.68 32.47
C VAL A 875 -22.62 -1.45 30.99
N PHE A 876 -21.86 -0.40 30.69
CA PHE A 876 -21.31 -0.18 29.34
C PHE A 876 -20.20 -1.21 29.02
N GLU A 877 -19.20 -1.37 29.89
CA GLU A 877 -18.15 -2.38 29.73
C GLU A 877 -18.72 -3.80 29.61
N GLU A 878 -19.65 -4.19 30.47
CA GLU A 878 -20.25 -5.54 30.46
C GLU A 878 -20.93 -5.86 29.11
N ARG A 879 -21.38 -4.84 28.38
CA ARG A 879 -22.01 -4.97 27.07
C ARG A 879 -21.03 -4.89 25.89
N PHE A 880 -20.02 -4.03 25.96
CA PHE A 880 -19.17 -3.70 24.80
C PHE A 880 -17.72 -4.17 24.92
N ARG A 881 -17.11 -4.12 26.11
CA ARG A 881 -15.84 -4.83 26.41
C ARG A 881 -16.09 -6.33 26.62
N GLY A 882 -17.29 -6.68 27.10
CA GLY A 882 -17.77 -8.04 27.29
C GLY A 882 -17.70 -8.53 28.73
N SER A 883 -18.17 -9.77 28.94
CA SER A 883 -18.30 -10.33 30.29
C SER A 883 -16.96 -10.51 30.98
N ARG A 884 -16.97 -10.37 32.30
CA ARG A 884 -15.76 -10.49 33.14
C ARG A 884 -15.06 -11.83 32.98
N GLU A 885 -15.81 -12.91 32.76
CA GLU A 885 -15.24 -14.25 32.54
C GLU A 885 -14.37 -14.28 31.28
N ASN A 886 -14.79 -13.61 30.20
CA ASN A 886 -14.04 -13.57 28.94
C ASN A 886 -12.75 -12.76 29.08
N ILE A 887 -12.82 -11.59 29.71
CA ILE A 887 -11.65 -10.74 29.99
C ILE A 887 -10.67 -11.46 30.94
N LEU A 888 -11.19 -12.18 31.94
CA LEU A 888 -10.38 -13.02 32.84
C LEU A 888 -9.73 -14.22 32.12
N GLN A 889 -10.32 -14.78 31.05
CA GLN A 889 -9.59 -15.73 30.19
C GLN A 889 -8.52 -15.03 29.36
N HIS A 890 -8.79 -13.84 28.81
CA HIS A 890 -7.81 -13.09 28.01
C HIS A 890 -6.55 -12.76 28.84
N HIS A 891 -6.71 -12.15 30.01
CA HIS A 891 -5.59 -11.70 30.85
C HIS A 891 -4.66 -12.86 31.32
N LYS A 892 -5.09 -14.13 31.26
CA LYS A 892 -4.21 -15.29 31.50
C LYS A 892 -3.06 -15.39 30.49
N ASN A 893 -3.21 -14.86 29.28
CA ASN A 893 -2.14 -14.79 28.28
C ASN A 893 -0.97 -13.89 28.73
N PHE A 894 -1.20 -13.02 29.71
CA PHE A 894 -0.23 -12.05 30.21
C PHE A 894 0.26 -12.34 31.65
N ILE A 895 -0.48 -13.11 32.45
CA ILE A 895 -0.15 -13.32 33.87
C ILE A 895 1.23 -13.98 34.10
N GLY A 896 1.70 -14.82 33.15
CA GLY A 896 3.00 -15.48 33.21
C GLY A 896 4.20 -14.54 33.23
N TYR A 897 4.08 -13.34 32.64
CA TYR A 897 5.14 -12.31 32.69
C TYR A 897 5.34 -11.72 34.10
N PHE A 898 4.42 -12.00 35.03
CA PHE A 898 4.45 -11.52 36.41
C PHE A 898 4.68 -12.65 37.43
N GLU A 899 5.07 -13.85 36.99
CA GLU A 899 5.48 -14.93 37.89
C GLU A 899 6.60 -14.48 38.84
N ASN A 900 6.53 -14.90 40.10
CA ASN A 900 7.46 -14.53 41.18
C ASN A 900 7.55 -13.03 41.50
N CYS A 901 6.69 -12.17 40.92
CA CYS A 901 6.69 -10.74 41.18
C CYS A 901 5.99 -10.40 42.52
N THR A 902 6.62 -9.51 43.29
CA THR A 902 6.22 -9.16 44.67
C THR A 902 5.63 -7.75 44.80
N ASN A 903 5.64 -6.95 43.73
CA ASN A 903 5.15 -5.57 43.72
C ASN A 903 4.73 -5.15 42.30
N VAL A 904 3.60 -5.67 41.82
CA VAL A 904 3.03 -5.34 40.51
C VAL A 904 2.01 -4.21 40.64
N LEU A 905 2.01 -3.27 39.70
CA LEU A 905 1.03 -2.20 39.60
C LEU A 905 0.11 -2.43 38.38
N ASP A 906 -1.19 -2.43 38.62
CA ASP A 906 -2.24 -2.46 37.60
C ASP A 906 -2.81 -1.04 37.45
N ILE A 907 -2.63 -0.42 36.27
CA ILE A 907 -3.01 0.98 36.02
C ILE A 907 -4.27 0.99 35.17
N GLY A 908 -5.35 1.60 35.68
CA GLY A 908 -6.68 1.51 35.08
C GLY A 908 -7.29 0.13 35.33
N CYS A 909 -7.29 -0.31 36.59
CA CYS A 909 -7.64 -1.69 36.93
C CYS A 909 -9.13 -2.03 36.73
N GLY A 910 -10.01 -1.04 36.54
CA GLY A 910 -11.41 -1.21 36.19
C GLY A 910 -12.16 -2.19 37.11
N ARG A 911 -12.82 -3.18 36.51
CA ARG A 911 -13.55 -4.24 37.24
C ARG A 911 -12.63 -5.28 37.91
N GLY A 912 -11.30 -5.16 37.83
CA GLY A 912 -10.31 -5.88 38.65
C GLY A 912 -9.90 -7.29 38.19
N GLU A 913 -10.16 -7.68 36.94
CA GLU A 913 -9.91 -9.03 36.39
C GLU A 913 -8.44 -9.45 36.51
N PHE A 914 -7.49 -8.54 36.25
CA PHE A 914 -6.06 -8.84 36.40
C PHE A 914 -5.66 -9.05 37.88
N LEU A 915 -6.20 -8.24 38.80
CA LEU A 915 -5.98 -8.41 40.24
C LEU A 915 -6.60 -9.71 40.79
N GLU A 916 -7.73 -10.15 40.25
CA GLU A 916 -8.31 -11.46 40.57
C GLU A 916 -7.38 -12.60 40.15
N LEU A 917 -6.78 -12.54 38.96
CA LEU A 917 -5.78 -13.52 38.50
C LEU A 917 -4.49 -13.47 39.30
N ALA A 918 -3.95 -12.28 39.57
CA ALA A 918 -2.74 -12.12 40.38
C ALA A 918 -2.93 -12.74 41.78
N LYS A 919 -4.08 -12.46 42.42
CA LYS A 919 -4.47 -13.04 43.72
C LYS A 919 -4.63 -14.57 43.66
N GLN A 920 -5.11 -15.13 42.55
CA GLN A 920 -5.17 -16.60 42.34
C GLN A 920 -3.79 -17.24 42.19
N GLN A 921 -2.83 -16.53 41.58
CA GLN A 921 -1.45 -17.00 41.38
C GLN A 921 -0.47 -16.60 42.52
N ASN A 922 -0.98 -16.03 43.63
CA ASN A 922 -0.20 -15.50 44.75
C ASN A 922 0.79 -14.36 44.36
N ILE A 923 0.55 -13.69 43.24
CA ILE A 923 1.31 -12.50 42.79
C ILE A 923 0.79 -11.29 43.58
N ASN A 924 1.69 -10.56 44.25
CA ASN A 924 1.32 -9.39 45.03
C ASN A 924 1.18 -8.16 44.12
N ALA A 925 -0.05 -7.91 43.67
CA ALA A 925 -0.44 -6.78 42.83
C ALA A 925 -1.30 -5.76 43.59
N ARG A 926 -1.31 -4.51 43.10
CA ARG A 926 -2.26 -3.46 43.52
C ARG A 926 -2.77 -2.69 42.30
N GLY A 927 -4.05 -2.31 42.32
CA GLY A 927 -4.67 -1.49 41.28
C GLY A 927 -4.75 -0.01 41.63
N ILE A 928 -4.76 0.82 40.60
CA ILE A 928 -5.18 2.21 40.66
C ILE A 928 -6.18 2.51 39.55
N ASP A 929 -7.19 3.32 39.86
CA ASP A 929 -8.20 3.77 38.92
C ASP A 929 -8.71 5.17 39.30
N VAL A 930 -9.34 5.88 38.36
CA VAL A 930 -9.97 7.19 38.56
C VAL A 930 -11.49 7.10 38.77
N ASP A 931 -12.12 5.97 38.45
CA ASP A 931 -13.54 5.72 38.68
C ASP A 931 -13.78 5.18 40.11
N GLU A 932 -14.61 5.89 40.89
CA GLU A 932 -14.96 5.51 42.27
C GLU A 932 -15.84 4.25 42.34
N ASP A 933 -16.72 4.00 41.36
CA ASP A 933 -17.57 2.80 41.32
C ASP A 933 -16.74 1.55 41.00
N MET A 934 -15.77 1.65 40.08
CA MET A 934 -14.82 0.57 39.79
C MET A 934 -13.96 0.21 41.02
N ILE A 935 -13.46 1.23 41.71
CA ILE A 935 -12.72 1.06 42.97
C ILE A 935 -13.60 0.43 44.06
N ASN A 936 -14.87 0.84 44.18
CA ASN A 936 -15.79 0.27 45.17
C ASN A 936 -16.20 -1.18 44.83
N PHE A 937 -16.38 -1.51 43.55
CA PHE A 937 -16.55 -2.87 43.07
C PHE A 937 -15.34 -3.75 43.42
N CYS A 938 -14.12 -3.30 43.12
CA CYS A 938 -12.90 -4.03 43.46
C CYS A 938 -12.70 -4.22 44.97
N LYS A 939 -12.99 -3.20 45.79
CA LYS A 939 -12.99 -3.31 47.27
C LYS A 939 -13.99 -4.36 47.77
N SER A 940 -15.17 -4.46 47.17
CA SER A 940 -16.19 -5.46 47.57
C SER A 940 -15.71 -6.92 47.48
N LYS A 941 -14.70 -7.18 46.63
CA LYS A 941 -14.06 -8.49 46.43
C LYS A 941 -12.76 -8.67 47.24
N GLY A 942 -12.40 -7.69 48.06
CA GLY A 942 -11.14 -7.66 48.80
C GLY A 942 -9.92 -7.65 47.88
N LEU A 943 -9.96 -6.86 46.80
CA LEU A 943 -8.80 -6.53 45.97
C LEU A 943 -8.10 -5.29 46.53
N ASN A 944 -6.79 -5.20 46.31
CA ASN A 944 -5.96 -4.11 46.80
C ASN A 944 -5.97 -2.95 45.79
N VAL A 945 -6.83 -1.94 46.00
CA VAL A 945 -7.05 -0.84 45.04
C VAL A 945 -7.12 0.54 45.69
N GLU A 946 -6.65 1.57 44.97
CA GLU A 946 -6.55 2.97 45.41
C GLU A 946 -7.16 3.91 44.34
N LEU A 947 -8.11 4.77 44.74
CA LEU A 947 -8.73 5.77 43.85
C LEU A 947 -7.72 6.90 43.56
N LYS A 948 -7.09 6.89 42.38
CA LYS A 948 -5.94 7.75 42.06
C LYS A 948 -5.66 7.88 40.57
N ASP A 949 -5.29 9.09 40.18
CA ASP A 949 -4.64 9.39 38.90
C ASP A 949 -3.30 8.65 38.76
N ALA A 950 -3.03 8.10 37.56
CA ALA A 950 -1.88 7.25 37.29
C ALA A 950 -0.54 7.96 37.50
N ILE A 951 -0.40 9.21 37.05
CA ILE A 951 0.82 9.99 37.21
C ILE A 951 1.07 10.30 38.69
N LYS A 952 0.07 10.78 39.44
CA LYS A 952 0.20 11.04 40.88
C LYS A 952 0.57 9.78 41.66
N ALA A 953 -0.05 8.65 41.34
CA ALA A 953 0.28 7.37 41.96
C ALA A 953 1.73 6.94 41.66
N LEU A 954 2.19 7.11 40.41
CA LEU A 954 3.57 6.82 40.02
C LEU A 954 4.57 7.77 40.69
N GLU A 955 4.28 9.06 40.81
CA GLU A 955 5.16 10.05 41.43
C GLU A 955 5.52 9.68 42.88
N GLU A 956 4.52 9.27 43.68
CA GLU A 956 4.68 8.82 45.07
C GLU A 956 5.42 7.47 45.22
N ILE A 957 5.37 6.59 44.22
CA ILE A 957 6.08 5.30 44.26
C ILE A 957 7.59 5.54 44.28
N LYS A 958 8.33 4.71 45.03
CA LYS A 958 9.80 4.80 45.08
C LYS A 958 10.43 4.38 43.74
N ASP A 959 11.43 5.13 43.29
CA ASP A 959 12.19 4.78 42.08
C ASP A 959 12.81 3.36 42.21
N LYS A 960 12.74 2.57 41.13
CA LYS A 960 13.20 1.17 41.06
C LYS A 960 12.60 0.23 42.14
N SER A 961 11.30 0.36 42.45
CA SER A 961 10.61 -0.53 43.39
C SER A 961 9.63 -1.52 42.77
N LEU A 962 9.08 -1.25 41.57
CA LEU A 962 8.06 -2.11 40.95
C LEU A 962 8.69 -3.32 40.24
N ASP A 963 8.02 -4.47 40.36
CA ASP A 963 8.34 -5.75 39.72
C ASP A 963 7.54 -5.98 38.43
N GLY A 964 6.63 -5.09 38.10
CA GLY A 964 5.85 -5.19 36.86
C GLY A 964 4.79 -4.10 36.79
N ILE A 965 4.37 -3.78 35.58
CA ILE A 965 3.25 -2.87 35.32
C ILE A 965 2.34 -3.48 34.27
N PHE A 966 1.05 -3.57 34.57
CA PHE A 966 -0.01 -3.97 33.64
C PHE A 966 -0.91 -2.77 33.34
N ILE A 967 -1.29 -2.60 32.08
CA ILE A 967 -2.14 -1.51 31.56
C ILE A 967 -3.00 -2.13 30.45
N SER A 968 -4.33 -2.21 30.62
CA SER A 968 -5.22 -2.86 29.63
C SER A 968 -6.49 -2.07 29.37
N GLN A 969 -6.65 -1.60 28.12
CA GLN A 969 -7.72 -0.72 27.66
C GLN A 969 -7.74 0.59 28.48
N VAL A 970 -6.66 1.37 28.34
CA VAL A 970 -6.41 2.63 29.07
C VAL A 970 -5.74 3.68 28.18
N VAL A 971 -4.75 3.30 27.38
CA VAL A 971 -3.93 4.25 26.59
C VAL A 971 -4.73 4.97 25.50
N GLU A 972 -5.81 4.38 25.03
CA GLU A 972 -6.82 4.94 24.12
C GLU A 972 -7.62 6.10 24.75
N HIS A 973 -7.78 6.14 26.07
CA HIS A 973 -8.39 7.24 26.82
C HIS A 973 -7.39 8.35 27.18
N LEU A 974 -6.08 8.18 26.88
CA LEU A 974 -5.04 9.13 27.29
C LEU A 974 -4.67 10.13 26.18
N ASN A 975 -4.53 11.41 26.56
CA ASN A 975 -3.87 12.39 25.70
C ASN A 975 -2.39 12.00 25.48
N PRO A 976 -1.83 12.12 24.27
CA PRO A 976 -0.44 11.74 23.97
C PRO A 976 0.62 12.35 24.91
N ARG A 977 0.43 13.57 25.43
CA ARG A 977 1.36 14.17 26.41
C ARG A 977 1.32 13.47 27.77
N TYR A 978 0.15 13.02 28.20
CA TYR A 978 -0.04 12.26 29.43
C TYR A 978 0.62 10.87 29.29
N LEU A 979 0.33 10.16 28.19
CA LEU A 979 0.88 8.84 27.89
C LEU A 979 2.42 8.84 27.92
N VAL A 980 3.07 9.82 27.29
CA VAL A 980 4.54 9.95 27.32
C VAL A 980 5.09 10.20 28.73
N ASN A 981 4.44 11.04 29.54
CA ASN A 981 4.89 11.27 30.92
C ASN A 981 4.70 10.02 31.80
N MET A 982 3.55 9.35 31.66
CA MET A 982 3.24 8.09 32.34
C MET A 982 4.28 7.01 31.99
N LEU A 983 4.60 6.79 30.72
CA LEU A 983 5.60 5.80 30.28
C LEU A 983 7.00 6.07 30.86
N ASN A 984 7.43 7.33 30.88
CA ASN A 984 8.72 7.73 31.48
C ASN A 984 8.74 7.48 33.00
N LEU A 985 7.63 7.75 33.69
CA LEU A 985 7.48 7.44 35.11
C LEU A 985 7.45 5.92 35.35
N CYS A 986 6.66 5.15 34.59
CA CYS A 986 6.63 3.70 34.61
C CYS A 986 8.03 3.11 34.52
N ASN A 987 8.83 3.53 33.53
CA ASN A 987 10.24 3.11 33.44
C ASN A 987 10.99 3.49 34.73
N LYS A 988 10.97 4.76 35.15
CA LYS A 988 11.68 5.23 36.36
C LYS A 988 11.34 4.44 37.63
N LYS A 989 10.09 4.00 37.80
CA LYS A 989 9.62 3.26 38.99
C LYS A 989 9.89 1.75 38.95
N MET A 990 10.07 1.15 37.76
CA MET A 990 10.39 -0.28 37.62
C MET A 990 11.84 -0.64 37.92
N LYS A 991 12.04 -1.87 38.42
CA LYS A 991 13.35 -2.56 38.48
C LYS A 991 13.77 -3.04 37.08
N TYR A 992 15.05 -3.38 36.92
CA TYR A 992 15.56 -4.04 35.71
C TYR A 992 15.20 -5.53 35.69
N GLY A 993 15.04 -6.11 34.50
CA GLY A 993 14.71 -7.51 34.25
C GLY A 993 13.21 -7.82 34.17
N PHE A 994 12.35 -6.85 34.49
CA PHE A 994 10.90 -7.00 34.63
C PHE A 994 10.11 -6.34 33.48
N TYR A 995 8.84 -6.73 33.33
CA TYR A 995 8.01 -6.39 32.17
C TYR A 995 6.96 -5.30 32.45
N ILE A 996 6.72 -4.48 31.43
CA ILE A 996 5.52 -3.66 31.27
C ILE A 996 4.69 -4.24 30.13
N ILE A 997 3.37 -4.30 30.29
CA ILE A 997 2.43 -4.74 29.26
C ILE A 997 1.38 -3.65 29.08
N LEU A 998 1.16 -3.26 27.82
CA LEU A 998 0.16 -2.27 27.41
C LEU A 998 -0.74 -2.86 26.33
N GLU A 999 -1.96 -3.23 26.71
CA GLU A 999 -3.02 -3.77 25.84
C GLU A 999 -4.04 -2.68 25.46
N THR A 1000 -4.45 -2.66 24.19
CA THR A 1000 -5.32 -1.62 23.60
C THR A 1000 -5.99 -2.09 22.30
N VAL A 1001 -7.09 -1.45 21.91
CA VAL A 1001 -7.82 -1.73 20.65
C VAL A 1001 -6.90 -1.57 19.43
N ASN A 1002 -6.97 -2.53 18.49
CA ASN A 1002 -6.16 -2.55 17.28
C ASN A 1002 -6.75 -1.70 16.13
N PRO A 1003 -6.12 -0.59 15.72
CA PRO A 1003 -6.61 0.23 14.60
C PRO A 1003 -6.29 -0.34 13.21
N LEU A 1004 -5.55 -1.46 13.11
CA LEU A 1004 -5.21 -2.08 11.81
C LEU A 1004 -6.33 -2.96 11.24
N SER A 1005 -7.30 -3.36 12.08
CA SER A 1005 -8.49 -4.11 11.69
C SER A 1005 -9.66 -3.14 11.53
N LEU A 1006 -10.27 -3.05 10.35
CA LEU A 1006 -11.32 -2.05 10.07
C LEU A 1006 -12.54 -2.21 10.99
N PHE A 1007 -12.96 -3.45 11.28
CA PHE A 1007 -14.03 -3.74 12.24
C PHE A 1007 -13.73 -3.16 13.63
N SER A 1008 -12.48 -3.29 14.07
CA SER A 1008 -12.00 -2.85 15.38
C SER A 1008 -11.82 -1.33 15.44
N PHE A 1009 -11.32 -0.73 14.35
CA PHE A 1009 -11.27 0.72 14.18
C PHE A 1009 -12.66 1.37 14.13
N ALA A 1010 -13.67 0.69 13.58
CA ALA A 1010 -15.06 1.15 13.62
C ALA A 1010 -15.63 1.05 15.06
N ASN A 1011 -15.45 -0.10 15.72
CA ASN A 1011 -15.93 -0.31 17.09
C ASN A 1011 -15.24 0.57 18.13
N PHE A 1012 -14.03 1.08 17.85
CA PHE A 1012 -13.36 2.08 18.67
C PHE A 1012 -14.25 3.27 19.01
N TYR A 1013 -15.12 3.71 18.10
CA TYR A 1013 -16.00 4.88 18.30
C TYR A 1013 -17.31 4.55 19.03
N VAL A 1014 -17.51 3.31 19.49
CA VAL A 1014 -18.66 2.93 20.33
C VAL A 1014 -18.49 3.47 21.75
N ASP A 1015 -17.26 3.54 22.26
CA ASP A 1015 -16.95 4.21 23.52
C ASP A 1015 -16.63 5.69 23.27
N LEU A 1016 -17.48 6.56 23.82
CA LEU A 1016 -17.38 8.02 23.69
C LEU A 1016 -16.32 8.65 24.61
N SER A 1017 -15.67 7.86 25.47
CA SER A 1017 -14.57 8.29 26.34
C SER A 1017 -13.18 8.03 25.73
N HIS A 1018 -13.10 7.29 24.63
CA HIS A 1018 -11.86 7.14 23.86
C HIS A 1018 -11.41 8.47 23.23
N VAL A 1019 -10.10 8.74 23.28
CA VAL A 1019 -9.50 9.99 22.79
C VAL A 1019 -8.91 9.83 21.39
N LYS A 1020 -8.14 8.76 21.14
CA LYS A 1020 -7.57 8.48 19.81
C LYS A 1020 -7.10 7.02 19.68
N PRO A 1021 -7.32 6.34 18.53
CA PRO A 1021 -6.72 5.03 18.28
C PRO A 1021 -5.19 5.11 18.26
N VAL A 1022 -4.53 4.22 19.01
CA VAL A 1022 -3.07 4.18 19.11
C VAL A 1022 -2.53 3.08 18.18
N HIS A 1023 -1.70 3.46 17.21
CA HIS A 1023 -1.11 2.53 16.25
C HIS A 1023 0.01 1.68 16.88
N PRO A 1024 0.11 0.36 16.62
CA PRO A 1024 1.09 -0.52 17.27
C PRO A 1024 2.54 -0.03 17.21
N GLU A 1025 3.04 0.30 16.02
CA GLU A 1025 4.40 0.85 15.87
C GLU A 1025 4.60 2.21 16.57
N THR A 1026 3.55 3.01 16.78
CA THR A 1026 3.64 4.24 17.58
C THR A 1026 3.78 3.90 19.07
N LEU A 1027 2.96 3.00 19.60
CA LEU A 1027 3.06 2.60 21.02
C LEU A 1027 4.41 1.92 21.32
N LYS A 1028 4.85 1.04 20.43
CA LYS A 1028 6.16 0.38 20.44
C LYS A 1028 7.32 1.39 20.42
N PHE A 1029 7.25 2.41 19.56
CA PHE A 1029 8.21 3.52 19.55
C PHE A 1029 8.21 4.28 20.88
N LEU A 1030 7.04 4.67 21.40
CA LEU A 1030 6.94 5.40 22.67
C LEU A 1030 7.53 4.60 23.84
N VAL A 1031 7.19 3.31 23.96
CA VAL A 1031 7.75 2.37 24.95
C VAL A 1031 9.27 2.27 24.81
N SER A 1032 9.80 2.20 23.57
CA SER A 1032 11.25 2.21 23.34
C SER A 1032 11.92 3.53 23.77
N THR A 1033 11.34 4.68 23.43
CA THR A 1033 11.88 6.00 23.82
C THR A 1033 11.81 6.27 25.33
N ALA A 1034 10.84 5.68 26.05
CA ALA A 1034 10.79 5.69 27.51
C ALA A 1034 11.86 4.80 28.18
N GLY A 1035 12.67 4.08 27.39
CA GLY A 1035 13.84 3.34 27.85
C GLY A 1035 13.62 1.84 28.06
N PHE A 1036 12.53 1.26 27.55
CA PHE A 1036 12.31 -0.19 27.55
C PHE A 1036 12.99 -0.87 26.34
N ARG A 1037 13.21 -2.18 26.47
CA ARG A 1037 13.92 -3.10 25.55
C ARG A 1037 13.10 -4.37 25.32
N ASP A 1038 13.62 -5.27 24.50
CA ASP A 1038 13.06 -6.60 24.19
C ASP A 1038 11.56 -6.52 23.84
N ILE A 1039 11.20 -5.56 22.96
CA ILE A 1039 9.81 -5.14 22.78
C ILE A 1039 9.09 -6.07 21.80
N GLU A 1040 8.13 -6.83 22.32
CA GLU A 1040 7.26 -7.75 21.61
C GLU A 1040 5.90 -7.09 21.30
N THR A 1041 5.25 -7.52 20.22
CA THR A 1041 3.88 -7.11 19.87
C THR A 1041 3.04 -8.36 19.68
N LYS A 1042 1.98 -8.53 20.48
CA LYS A 1042 1.03 -9.64 20.36
C LYS A 1042 -0.33 -9.13 19.94
N PHE A 1043 -0.96 -9.81 19.00
CA PHE A 1043 -2.33 -9.55 18.57
C PHE A 1043 -3.28 -10.55 19.23
N SER A 1044 -4.46 -10.10 19.66
CA SER A 1044 -5.40 -10.89 20.46
C SER A 1044 -6.88 -10.56 20.14
N SER A 1045 -7.81 -11.23 20.83
CA SER A 1045 -9.26 -11.14 20.55
C SER A 1045 -9.63 -11.33 19.07
N PRO A 1046 -9.32 -12.47 18.43
CA PRO A 1046 -9.62 -12.72 17.01
C PRO A 1046 -11.14 -12.74 16.76
N ILE A 1047 -11.55 -12.17 15.62
CA ILE A 1047 -12.95 -12.19 15.15
C ILE A 1047 -13.44 -13.64 14.92
N PRO A 1048 -14.67 -14.00 15.35
CA PRO A 1048 -15.25 -15.31 15.13
C PRO A 1048 -15.27 -15.75 13.64
N PRO A 1049 -15.00 -17.03 13.30
CA PRO A 1049 -14.90 -17.48 11.91
C PRO A 1049 -16.18 -17.31 11.07
N ASP A 1050 -17.34 -17.24 11.71
CA ASP A 1050 -18.65 -17.00 11.10
C ASP A 1050 -18.85 -15.54 10.64
N MET A 1051 -18.12 -14.59 11.21
CA MET A 1051 -18.10 -13.18 10.80
C MET A 1051 -17.04 -12.87 9.72
N LYS A 1052 -16.14 -13.82 9.43
CA LYS A 1052 -15.07 -13.68 8.43
C LYS A 1052 -15.55 -14.07 7.03
N LEU A 1053 -14.84 -13.55 6.01
CA LEU A 1053 -15.00 -14.03 4.64
C LEU A 1053 -14.59 -15.50 4.57
N LYS A 1054 -15.51 -16.35 4.10
CA LYS A 1054 -15.30 -17.79 4.00
C LYS A 1054 -14.39 -18.12 2.82
N LYS A 1055 -13.41 -19.00 3.06
CA LYS A 1055 -12.55 -19.56 2.00
C LYS A 1055 -13.37 -20.38 1.01
N LEU A 1056 -12.94 -20.37 -0.24
CA LEU A 1056 -13.47 -21.25 -1.28
C LEU A 1056 -13.12 -22.71 -0.95
N PRO A 1057 -14.07 -23.65 -1.10
CA PRO A 1057 -13.82 -25.06 -0.83
C PRO A 1057 -12.84 -25.65 -1.86
N SER A 1058 -12.05 -26.64 -1.43
CA SER A 1058 -11.20 -27.43 -2.31
C SER A 1058 -12.05 -28.34 -3.19
N LEU A 1059 -12.10 -28.05 -4.50
CA LEU A 1059 -12.62 -28.97 -5.50
C LEU A 1059 -11.54 -30.01 -5.83
N GLU A 1060 -11.89 -31.30 -5.88
CA GLU A 1060 -10.90 -32.38 -6.06
C GLU A 1060 -10.40 -32.54 -7.52
N ASP A 1061 -11.12 -32.01 -8.51
CA ASP A 1061 -10.80 -32.17 -9.93
C ASP A 1061 -10.05 -30.98 -10.57
N THR A 1062 -8.98 -31.31 -11.31
CA THR A 1062 -8.07 -30.46 -12.10
C THR A 1062 -7.17 -29.47 -11.35
N ASP A 1063 -5.85 -29.59 -11.55
CA ASP A 1063 -4.85 -28.77 -10.84
C ASP A 1063 -4.86 -27.28 -11.22
N GLN A 1064 -5.38 -26.92 -12.40
CA GLN A 1064 -5.53 -25.51 -12.80
C GLN A 1064 -6.53 -24.76 -11.90
N ASN A 1065 -7.55 -25.43 -11.38
CA ASN A 1065 -8.51 -24.82 -10.45
C ASN A 1065 -7.92 -24.66 -9.04
N LYS A 1066 -7.02 -25.56 -8.61
CA LYS A 1066 -6.35 -25.47 -7.29
C LYS A 1066 -5.58 -24.16 -7.15
N SER A 1067 -4.75 -23.80 -8.13
CA SER A 1067 -3.96 -22.57 -8.09
C SER A 1067 -4.84 -21.30 -8.01
N MET A 1068 -5.97 -21.25 -8.73
CA MET A 1068 -6.90 -20.13 -8.62
C MET A 1068 -7.64 -20.09 -7.27
N ILE A 1069 -7.99 -21.25 -6.70
CA ILE A 1069 -8.58 -21.36 -5.36
C ILE A 1069 -7.56 -20.95 -4.28
N GLU A 1070 -6.29 -21.31 -4.43
CA GLU A 1070 -5.20 -20.92 -3.52
C GLU A 1070 -4.96 -19.40 -3.55
N ILE A 1071 -4.83 -18.79 -4.74
CA ILE A 1071 -4.69 -17.33 -4.88
C ILE A 1071 -5.93 -16.60 -4.34
N SER A 1072 -7.13 -17.13 -4.61
CA SER A 1072 -8.37 -16.57 -4.06
C SER A 1072 -8.42 -16.66 -2.54
N ASN A 1073 -7.96 -17.77 -1.96
CA ASN A 1073 -7.92 -17.97 -0.52
C ASN A 1073 -6.83 -17.15 0.17
N GLN A 1074 -5.69 -16.88 -0.49
CA GLN A 1074 -4.68 -15.92 -0.05
C GLN A 1074 -5.23 -14.48 -0.05
N ASN A 1075 -5.94 -14.08 -1.11
CA ASN A 1075 -6.62 -12.79 -1.16
C ASN A 1075 -7.70 -12.67 -0.06
N ILE A 1076 -8.46 -13.73 0.19
CA ILE A 1076 -9.44 -13.82 1.29
C ILE A 1076 -8.75 -13.71 2.65
N ASP A 1077 -7.57 -14.30 2.85
CA ASP A 1077 -6.78 -14.11 4.07
C ASP A 1077 -6.34 -12.64 4.24
N MET A 1078 -5.74 -12.03 3.23
CA MET A 1078 -5.30 -10.62 3.28
C MET A 1078 -6.47 -9.66 3.57
N ILE A 1079 -7.63 -9.89 2.94
CA ILE A 1079 -8.85 -9.10 3.20
C ILE A 1079 -9.39 -9.39 4.60
N ASN A 1080 -9.35 -10.64 5.08
CA ASN A 1080 -9.75 -10.98 6.45
C ASN A 1080 -8.81 -10.39 7.51
N GLU A 1081 -7.51 -10.20 7.23
CA GLU A 1081 -6.59 -9.53 8.15
C GLU A 1081 -6.86 -8.03 8.24
N ALA A 1082 -7.14 -7.37 7.11
CA ALA A 1082 -7.44 -5.94 7.04
C ALA A 1082 -8.84 -5.57 7.56
N LEU A 1083 -9.86 -6.40 7.29
CA LEU A 1083 -11.25 -6.12 7.70
C LEU A 1083 -11.62 -6.73 9.06
N TYR A 1084 -11.20 -7.98 9.29
CA TYR A 1084 -11.61 -8.85 10.40
C TYR A 1084 -10.40 -9.40 11.18
N GLY A 1085 -9.36 -8.58 11.28
CA GLY A 1085 -8.14 -8.89 12.02
C GLY A 1085 -8.39 -9.01 13.52
N ALA A 1086 -7.31 -9.27 14.27
CA ALA A 1086 -7.34 -9.25 15.73
C ALA A 1086 -7.90 -7.92 16.27
N GLN A 1087 -8.79 -7.98 17.27
CA GLN A 1087 -9.46 -6.79 17.79
C GLN A 1087 -8.57 -5.97 18.73
N ASP A 1088 -7.66 -6.63 19.44
CA ASP A 1088 -6.77 -6.03 20.40
C ASP A 1088 -5.31 -6.31 20.04
N TYR A 1089 -4.40 -5.50 20.58
CA TYR A 1089 -2.98 -5.82 20.61
C TYR A 1089 -2.34 -5.39 21.93
N ALA A 1090 -1.27 -6.08 22.30
CA ALA A 1090 -0.44 -5.77 23.45
C ALA A 1090 1.00 -5.47 23.03
N ILE A 1091 1.56 -4.38 23.54
CA ILE A 1091 3.01 -4.10 23.54
C ILE A 1091 3.58 -4.58 24.86
N ILE A 1092 4.55 -5.48 24.80
CA ILE A 1092 5.25 -6.04 25.95
C ILE A 1092 6.69 -5.53 25.88
N GLY A 1093 7.14 -4.82 26.91
CA GLY A 1093 8.49 -4.28 26.99
C GLY A 1093 9.19 -4.69 28.28
N LYS A 1094 10.49 -4.96 28.21
CA LYS A 1094 11.34 -5.29 29.36
C LYS A 1094 12.17 -4.08 29.77
N LYS A 1095 12.47 -3.91 31.06
CA LYS A 1095 13.35 -2.83 31.52
C LYS A 1095 14.80 -3.28 31.74
#